data_AF-A0AAN6PPR8-F1
#
_entry.id   AF-A0AAN6PPR8-F1
#
_cell.length_a   1.000
_cell.length_b   1.000
_cell.length_c   1.000
_cell.angle_alpha   90.00
_cell.angle_beta   90.00
_cell.angle_gamma   90.00
#
_symmetry.space_group_name_H-M   'P 1'
#
loop_
_entity.id
_entity.type
_entity.pdbx_description
1 polymer ?
#
loop_
_entity_poly.entity_id
_entity_poly.type
_entity_poly.pdbx_seq_one_letter_code
_entity_poly.pdbx_strand_id
1 'polypeptide(L)'
;MCFGGRDKNDDTGVARSRELDKIIRADEKRLSKEVKLLLLGAGESGKSTVLKQMKLIYAQGFSKNEKMEWKPVVFTNIVQSFRLIFDAMNDLGIGFENPDNEKNMAQMMVDYEMTADEPLPKEYLEPVKKLWVDAGVKRAMEKGNEYALHDNLDYFCDDVERIWDKNYVPTDQDLLRSRLRTTGITETVFDLGQLTYRMFDVGGQRSERKKWIHCFENVNCLLFLVAISGYDQCLVEDKDGNQMNEALMLWESIANSHWFTKSALILFLNKMDLFKEKLPKSPITDHGFTDYHGPPDNSDKASKYFMDKFRALNRNPEKEIYGHFTNATDTNLLKITMGSVQDMIIQRNLKQLILLTQRFPFLKTKRGIAILVAVILLIIGGGLAGLAALRKRNGGGNSSASSGAGGGGDGEGVITDDAWFYGRSPAVYPSPNVTGAGSWAEATGKARELVGRMTLEEKVRLTAGVSTNTSCPGFLPGIPRLGFPGMCLGDAGQGLRGTDFVSTWPSGIHVGASWNKVLARQRGSGMGGEFKTKGVNVLLGPVVGPAGRVVLNGRNWEGFSSDPYLSGALVHETVAAVQAAGVITSTKHFIANEQETNRNPSGDMQSVSSNIDDRTMHEFYLWPFQDAIHAGSGNIMCSYQRLNNSYGCANSKSLNGLLKTELGFQGWVVSDWGAQHAGAAAALAGMDVAMPNGNALWGSHLVDAVKNGSVAETRIDDMVIRTLATWYLMGQDQDFPEPGVGMAMDLTKPHKIVDARNSSFRSTLLDGAVEGHVLVKNIRSALPLREPKMLSIFGYSAKNPDHNNPTPAFSPWLFGAESFNYTEFGGPFFGYTGAYGTTTIAFNGTLYSGGGSGATSQSAVVSPFDALVQRAYADGTALFWDFVSGAPFVNPMSEACLVFGNAYATEAADRPAARDDYTDGLIKHVADRCSNTVVVIHNAGIRLVDQFIDHPNVTALIFAHLPGEASGRAVVSLLYGESNPSGKLPYTVAKNETDYAVLGPDVAERGSMFARFPQSNFTEGVFLDYRHFDARNVTPRFEFGFGLSYTSFGYGNLVVRKVADQKFDEYPTGPVVEGGQEDLWDVLVEVAADVTNTGGVDGAEVAQLYVGIPAEGAPVRQLRGFEKPFLNVSATETVRFGLTRRDLSVWDVVAQKWRLVKGEYKIEVGGSSRDLPLVGTVTI
;
A
#
# COMPACT_ATOMS: atom_id res chain seq x y z
N MET A 1 53.94 -4.45 -20.09
CA MET A 1 54.85 -5.50 -19.57
C MET A 1 54.42 -5.74 -18.13
N CYS A 2 54.06 -6.92 -17.63
CA CYS A 2 54.42 -8.29 -17.95
C CYS A 2 53.27 -9.27 -17.67
N PHE A 3 53.39 -10.43 -18.29
CA PHE A 3 52.51 -11.61 -18.28
C PHE A 3 52.43 -12.29 -16.91
N GLY A 4 51.21 -12.66 -16.48
CA GLY A 4 50.97 -13.64 -15.41
C GLY A 4 50.68 -15.02 -16.01
N GLY A 5 51.41 -16.04 -15.55
CA GLY A 5 51.47 -17.38 -16.12
C GLY A 5 50.22 -18.24 -15.93
N ARG A 6 50.07 -19.23 -16.82
CA ARG A 6 49.10 -20.32 -16.73
C ARG A 6 49.49 -21.30 -15.63
N ASP A 7 48.65 -21.45 -14.62
CA ASP A 7 48.69 -22.61 -13.74
C ASP A 7 48.03 -23.82 -14.39
N LYS A 8 48.77 -24.93 -14.39
CA LYS A 8 48.30 -26.26 -14.77
C LYS A 8 47.52 -26.86 -13.59
N ASN A 9 46.20 -26.66 -13.55
CA ASN A 9 45.26 -27.47 -12.74
C ASN A 9 43.77 -27.19 -13.09
N ASP A 10 43.42 -27.10 -14.38
CA ASP A 10 42.04 -26.86 -14.84
C ASP A 10 41.39 -28.10 -15.50
N ASP A 11 41.68 -29.30 -15.00
CA ASP A 11 41.06 -30.54 -15.50
C ASP A 11 39.62 -30.73 -14.97
N THR A 12 39.24 -30.04 -13.90
CA THR A 12 37.89 -30.10 -13.30
C THR A 12 36.87 -29.25 -14.05
N GLY A 13 37.26 -28.10 -14.60
CA GLY A 13 36.40 -27.24 -15.40
C GLY A 13 36.02 -27.87 -16.75
N VAL A 14 36.99 -28.52 -17.41
CA VAL A 14 36.79 -29.18 -18.72
C VAL A 14 35.91 -30.43 -18.59
N ALA A 15 36.05 -31.20 -17.51
CA ALA A 15 35.20 -32.36 -17.25
C ALA A 15 33.73 -31.96 -17.01
N ARG A 16 33.50 -30.90 -16.23
CA ARG A 16 32.16 -30.37 -15.93
C ARG A 16 31.47 -29.78 -17.16
N SER A 17 32.22 -29.12 -18.05
CA SER A 17 31.71 -28.62 -19.33
C SER A 17 31.29 -29.76 -20.27
N ARG A 18 32.07 -30.85 -20.35
CA ARG A 18 31.72 -32.02 -21.17
C ARG A 18 30.49 -32.77 -20.64
N GLU A 19 30.32 -32.80 -19.33
CA GLU A 19 29.15 -33.39 -18.70
C GLU A 19 27.89 -32.54 -18.96
N LEU A 20 28.01 -31.21 -18.86
CA LEU A 20 26.94 -30.27 -19.24
C LEU A 20 26.58 -30.39 -20.73
N ASP A 21 27.54 -30.46 -21.64
CA ASP A 21 27.27 -30.66 -23.07
C ASP A 21 26.57 -32.00 -23.36
N LYS A 22 26.90 -33.04 -22.59
CA LYS A 22 26.26 -34.35 -22.71
C LYS A 22 24.83 -34.33 -22.19
N ILE A 23 24.56 -33.60 -21.10
CA ILE A 23 23.22 -33.35 -20.57
C ILE A 23 22.40 -32.53 -21.57
N ILE A 24 22.96 -31.45 -22.12
CA ILE A 24 22.29 -30.60 -23.13
C ILE A 24 21.90 -31.41 -24.37
N ARG A 25 22.79 -32.25 -24.91
CA ARG A 25 22.46 -33.13 -26.05
C ARG A 25 21.44 -34.21 -25.70
N ALA A 26 21.45 -34.72 -24.47
CA ALA A 26 20.44 -35.65 -23.99
C ALA A 26 19.07 -34.96 -23.84
N ASP A 27 19.06 -33.73 -23.35
CA ASP A 27 17.86 -32.89 -23.21
C ASP A 27 17.31 -32.47 -24.56
N GLU A 28 18.12 -32.07 -25.54
CA GLU A 28 17.67 -31.80 -26.91
C GLU A 28 17.01 -33.04 -27.54
N LYS A 29 17.60 -34.22 -27.32
CA LYS A 29 17.06 -35.49 -27.83
C LYS A 29 15.76 -35.88 -27.12
N ARG A 30 15.61 -35.55 -25.84
CA ARG A 30 14.38 -35.73 -25.04
C ARG A 30 13.29 -34.76 -25.52
N LEU A 31 13.60 -33.46 -25.60
CA LEU A 31 12.70 -32.41 -26.09
C LEU A 31 12.20 -32.66 -27.51
N SER A 32 13.02 -33.28 -28.38
CA SER A 32 12.59 -33.66 -29.75
C SER A 32 11.48 -34.70 -29.82
N LYS A 33 11.17 -35.39 -28.70
CA LYS A 33 10.11 -36.40 -28.58
C LYS A 33 8.92 -35.96 -27.73
N GLU A 34 8.97 -34.75 -27.16
CA GLU A 34 7.92 -34.20 -26.31
C GLU A 34 6.92 -33.36 -27.12
N VAL A 35 5.62 -33.57 -26.87
CA VAL A 35 4.52 -32.77 -27.44
C VAL A 35 3.75 -32.09 -26.32
N LYS A 36 3.80 -30.75 -26.29
CA LYS A 36 3.09 -29.92 -25.32
C LYS A 36 1.66 -29.63 -25.77
N LEU A 37 0.69 -30.09 -24.98
CA LEU A 37 -0.75 -29.87 -25.15
C LEU A 37 -1.27 -28.92 -24.07
N LEU A 38 -2.02 -27.89 -24.46
CA LEU A 38 -2.59 -26.93 -23.52
C LEU A 38 -4.12 -27.02 -23.53
N LEU A 39 -4.74 -27.29 -22.38
CA LEU A 39 -6.20 -27.31 -22.19
C LEU A 39 -6.69 -25.93 -21.72
N LEU A 40 -7.39 -25.20 -22.58
CA LEU A 40 -8.02 -23.92 -22.23
C LEU A 40 -9.55 -24.01 -22.36
N GLY A 41 -10.25 -23.02 -21.79
CA GLY A 41 -11.71 -22.94 -21.85
C GLY A 41 -12.28 -22.24 -20.63
N ALA A 42 -13.49 -21.70 -20.75
CA ALA A 42 -14.20 -21.01 -19.68
C ALA A 42 -14.40 -21.91 -18.44
N GLY A 43 -14.83 -21.33 -17.31
CA GLY A 43 -15.26 -22.10 -16.14
C GLY A 43 -16.29 -23.16 -16.55
N GLU A 44 -16.27 -24.33 -15.89
CA GLU A 44 -17.26 -25.40 -16.09
C GLU A 44 -17.33 -26.07 -17.48
N SER A 45 -16.40 -25.75 -18.39
CA SER A 45 -16.28 -26.36 -19.73
C SER A 45 -15.94 -27.87 -19.75
N GLY A 46 -15.52 -28.45 -18.62
CA GLY A 46 -15.19 -29.87 -18.49
C GLY A 46 -13.73 -30.26 -18.76
N LYS A 47 -12.78 -29.32 -18.67
CA LYS A 47 -11.33 -29.54 -18.87
C LYS A 47 -10.77 -30.67 -18.00
N SER A 48 -10.94 -30.54 -16.69
CA SER A 48 -10.43 -31.53 -15.74
C SER A 48 -11.13 -32.89 -15.88
N THR A 49 -12.39 -32.93 -16.35
CA THR A 49 -13.09 -34.19 -16.68
C THR A 49 -12.44 -34.87 -17.89
N VAL A 50 -12.10 -34.13 -18.95
CA VAL A 50 -11.37 -34.67 -20.10
C VAL A 50 -9.99 -35.20 -19.68
N LEU A 51 -9.28 -34.48 -18.79
CA LEU A 51 -7.99 -34.94 -18.28
C LEU A 51 -8.12 -36.25 -17.46
N LYS A 52 -9.12 -36.34 -16.58
CA LYS A 52 -9.44 -37.56 -15.81
C LYS A 52 -9.73 -38.75 -16.73
N GLN A 53 -10.50 -38.54 -17.81
CA GLN A 53 -10.74 -39.58 -18.82
C GLN A 53 -9.47 -40.00 -19.54
N MET A 54 -8.60 -39.06 -19.90
CA MET A 54 -7.35 -39.41 -20.57
C MET A 54 -6.45 -40.28 -19.70
N LYS A 55 -6.47 -40.07 -18.37
CA LYS A 55 -5.82 -40.96 -17.40
C LYS A 55 -6.45 -42.36 -17.36
N LEU A 56 -7.77 -42.47 -17.51
CA LEU A 56 -8.46 -43.77 -17.60
C LEU A 56 -8.15 -44.52 -18.91
N ILE A 57 -8.03 -43.81 -20.03
CA ILE A 57 -7.88 -44.41 -21.36
C ILE A 57 -6.42 -44.78 -21.67
N TYR A 58 -5.48 -43.93 -21.27
CA TYR A 58 -4.08 -43.98 -21.71
C TYR A 58 -3.05 -44.14 -20.58
N ALA A 59 -3.49 -44.22 -19.31
CA ALA A 59 -2.63 -44.56 -18.16
C ALA A 59 -3.21 -45.74 -17.37
N GLN A 60 -2.65 -46.05 -16.19
CA GLN A 60 -3.09 -47.20 -15.36
C GLN A 60 -4.45 -46.98 -14.63
N GLY A 61 -5.22 -45.95 -15.00
CA GLY A 61 -6.45 -45.56 -14.32
C GLY A 61 -6.21 -44.94 -12.94
N PHE A 62 -7.26 -44.90 -12.10
CA PHE A 62 -7.16 -44.46 -10.70
C PHE A 62 -6.97 -45.65 -9.76
N SER A 63 -5.95 -45.60 -8.93
CA SER A 63 -5.71 -46.55 -7.85
C SER A 63 -6.82 -46.48 -6.78
N LYS A 64 -6.94 -47.52 -5.96
CA LYS A 64 -7.91 -47.53 -4.86
C LYS A 64 -7.69 -46.37 -3.88
N ASN A 65 -6.44 -46.02 -3.58
CA ASN A 65 -6.11 -44.93 -2.67
C ASN A 65 -6.53 -43.58 -3.26
N GLU A 66 -6.23 -43.32 -4.54
CA GLU A 66 -6.70 -42.12 -5.22
C GLU A 66 -8.24 -42.04 -5.21
N LYS A 67 -8.95 -43.15 -5.46
CA LYS A 67 -10.42 -43.16 -5.38
C LYS A 67 -10.94 -42.78 -3.99
N MET A 68 -10.28 -43.20 -2.92
CA MET A 68 -10.66 -42.84 -1.56
C MET A 68 -10.46 -41.35 -1.25
N GLU A 69 -9.42 -40.71 -1.80
CA GLU A 69 -9.21 -39.25 -1.67
C GLU A 69 -10.33 -38.42 -2.28
N TRP A 70 -11.08 -38.96 -3.25
CA TRP A 70 -12.24 -38.29 -3.84
C TRP A 70 -13.53 -38.47 -3.04
N LYS A 71 -13.55 -39.31 -2.00
CA LYS A 71 -14.73 -39.53 -1.17
C LYS A 71 -15.21 -38.23 -0.48
N PRO A 72 -14.34 -37.43 0.18
CA PRO A 72 -14.74 -36.13 0.72
C PRO A 72 -15.28 -35.17 -0.35
N VAL A 73 -14.68 -35.18 -1.55
CA VAL A 73 -15.11 -34.31 -2.65
C VAL A 73 -16.53 -34.63 -3.09
N VAL A 74 -16.88 -35.92 -3.24
CA VAL A 74 -18.25 -36.37 -3.57
C VAL A 74 -19.25 -35.86 -2.53
N PHE A 75 -18.95 -36.02 -1.24
CA PHE A 75 -19.81 -35.56 -0.15
C PHE A 75 -20.00 -34.03 -0.18
N THR A 76 -18.91 -33.27 -0.28
CA THR A 76 -18.96 -31.80 -0.36
C THR A 76 -19.76 -31.31 -1.56
N ASN A 77 -19.65 -31.98 -2.72
CA ASN A 77 -20.40 -31.62 -3.92
C ASN A 77 -21.92 -31.75 -3.72
N ILE A 78 -22.37 -32.80 -3.04
CA ILE A 78 -23.80 -33.02 -2.75
C ILE A 78 -24.30 -31.95 -1.79
N VAL A 79 -23.62 -31.74 -0.66
CA VAL A 79 -24.03 -30.78 0.38
C VAL A 79 -24.04 -29.35 -0.15
N GLN A 80 -22.99 -28.92 -0.86
CA GLN A 80 -22.92 -27.58 -1.44
C GLN A 80 -24.01 -27.34 -2.48
N SER A 81 -24.40 -28.36 -3.25
CA SER A 81 -25.49 -28.22 -4.22
C SER A 81 -26.84 -27.97 -3.52
N PHE A 82 -27.12 -28.65 -2.40
CA PHE A 82 -28.33 -28.37 -1.61
C PHE A 82 -28.31 -26.99 -0.95
N ARG A 83 -27.15 -26.51 -0.49
CA ARG A 83 -27.00 -25.14 0.03
C ARG A 83 -27.28 -24.10 -1.05
N LEU A 84 -26.72 -24.29 -2.24
CA LEU A 84 -26.95 -23.41 -3.38
C LEU A 84 -28.43 -23.39 -3.81
N ILE A 85 -29.09 -24.55 -3.82
CA ILE A 85 -30.54 -24.64 -4.09
C ILE A 85 -31.33 -23.90 -3.01
N PHE A 86 -30.98 -24.03 -1.74
CA PHE A 86 -31.68 -23.35 -0.65
C PHE A 86 -31.53 -21.82 -0.73
N ASP A 87 -30.35 -21.32 -1.02
CA ASP A 87 -30.14 -19.89 -1.25
C ASP A 87 -30.99 -19.39 -2.43
N ALA A 88 -31.02 -20.15 -3.53
CA ALA A 88 -31.87 -19.83 -4.68
C ALA A 88 -33.38 -19.92 -4.36
N MET A 89 -33.80 -20.87 -3.52
CA MET A 89 -35.18 -20.97 -3.04
C MET A 89 -35.59 -19.71 -2.27
N ASN A 90 -34.71 -19.18 -1.41
CA ASN A 90 -34.95 -17.93 -0.68
C ASN A 90 -35.03 -16.73 -1.64
N ASP A 91 -34.10 -16.62 -2.59
CA ASP A 91 -34.08 -15.54 -3.59
C ASP A 91 -35.33 -15.55 -4.50
N LEU A 92 -35.79 -16.74 -4.89
CA LEU A 92 -36.93 -16.93 -5.79
C LEU A 92 -38.28 -16.98 -5.06
N GLY A 93 -38.30 -16.89 -3.73
CA GLY A 93 -39.51 -16.98 -2.91
C GLY A 93 -40.19 -18.36 -2.95
N ILE A 94 -39.41 -19.43 -3.15
CA ILE A 94 -39.89 -20.81 -3.21
C ILE A 94 -39.73 -21.45 -1.82
N GLY A 95 -40.85 -21.71 -1.13
CA GLY A 95 -40.83 -22.47 0.13
C GLY A 95 -40.68 -23.98 -0.08
N PHE A 96 -40.24 -24.68 0.96
CA PHE A 96 -40.32 -26.15 1.02
C PHE A 96 -41.78 -26.60 0.97
N GLU A 97 -42.04 -27.68 0.23
CA GLU A 97 -43.37 -28.28 0.20
C GLU A 97 -43.68 -29.02 1.51
N ASN A 98 -42.65 -29.67 2.08
CA ASN A 98 -42.73 -30.24 3.42
C ASN A 98 -42.06 -29.31 4.44
N PRO A 99 -42.79 -28.70 5.40
CA PRO A 99 -42.22 -27.80 6.40
C PRO A 99 -41.13 -28.43 7.28
N ASP A 100 -41.14 -29.76 7.48
CA ASP A 100 -40.09 -30.44 8.25
C ASP A 100 -38.73 -30.45 7.52
N ASN A 101 -38.70 -30.11 6.22
CA ASN A 101 -37.45 -29.97 5.47
C ASN A 101 -36.62 -28.74 5.86
N GLU A 102 -37.19 -27.75 6.56
CA GLU A 102 -36.40 -26.68 7.18
C GLU A 102 -35.36 -27.25 8.18
N LYS A 103 -35.74 -28.25 8.96
CA LYS A 103 -34.84 -28.93 9.90
C LYS A 103 -33.77 -29.76 9.18
N ASN A 104 -34.16 -30.43 8.11
CA ASN A 104 -33.23 -31.21 7.28
C ASN A 104 -32.21 -30.28 6.58
N MET A 105 -32.66 -29.09 6.14
CA MET A 105 -31.78 -28.09 5.55
C MET A 105 -30.85 -27.46 6.59
N ALA A 106 -31.33 -27.19 7.81
CA ALA A 106 -30.48 -26.74 8.91
C ALA A 106 -29.32 -27.71 9.19
N GLN A 107 -29.56 -29.03 9.07
CA GLN A 107 -28.51 -30.04 9.16
C GLN A 107 -27.49 -29.95 8.00
N MET A 108 -27.92 -29.60 6.79
CA MET A 108 -27.02 -29.40 5.64
C MET A 108 -26.17 -28.12 5.78
N MET A 109 -26.58 -27.15 6.59
CA MET A 109 -25.85 -25.90 6.83
C MET A 109 -24.70 -26.04 7.83
N VAL A 110 -24.62 -27.15 8.56
CA VAL A 110 -23.50 -27.43 9.48
C VAL A 110 -22.28 -27.83 8.65
N ASP A 111 -21.13 -27.20 8.91
CA ASP A 111 -19.88 -27.57 8.26
C ASP A 111 -19.31 -28.85 8.89
N TYR A 112 -18.94 -29.80 8.03
CA TYR A 112 -18.36 -31.08 8.42
C TYR A 112 -17.10 -31.35 7.62
N GLU A 113 -15.96 -31.43 8.31
CA GLU A 113 -14.68 -31.81 7.73
C GLU A 113 -14.51 -33.33 7.84
N MET A 114 -14.33 -34.00 6.69
CA MET A 114 -14.19 -35.45 6.58
C MET A 114 -12.83 -35.82 5.99
N THR A 115 -12.19 -36.85 6.53
CA THR A 115 -10.97 -37.43 5.96
C THR A 115 -11.28 -38.58 4.98
N ALA A 116 -10.32 -38.96 4.12
CA ALA A 116 -10.52 -39.98 3.10
C ALA A 116 -10.86 -41.38 3.67
N ASP A 117 -10.43 -41.68 4.90
CA ASP A 117 -10.57 -42.99 5.54
C ASP A 117 -11.89 -43.17 6.31
N GLU A 118 -12.66 -42.10 6.50
CA GLU A 118 -13.92 -42.13 7.25
C GLU A 118 -15.12 -42.53 6.36
N PRO A 119 -16.14 -43.21 6.91
CA PRO A 119 -17.42 -43.38 6.23
C PRO A 119 -18.19 -42.06 6.18
N LEU A 120 -19.05 -41.86 5.17
CA LEU A 120 -19.87 -40.66 5.08
C LEU A 120 -20.76 -40.51 6.33
N PRO A 121 -20.98 -39.29 6.84
CA PRO A 121 -21.71 -39.09 8.08
C PRO A 121 -23.18 -39.52 7.91
N LYS A 122 -23.62 -40.43 8.77
CA LYS A 122 -24.95 -41.06 8.65
C LYS A 122 -26.08 -40.06 8.86
N GLU A 123 -25.85 -39.02 9.65
CA GLU A 123 -26.84 -37.97 9.91
C GLU A 123 -27.21 -37.15 8.66
N TYR A 124 -26.45 -37.24 7.55
CA TYR A 124 -26.75 -36.53 6.30
C TYR A 124 -27.59 -37.35 5.32
N LEU A 125 -27.69 -38.67 5.47
CA LEU A 125 -28.39 -39.55 4.53
C LEU A 125 -29.89 -39.23 4.45
N GLU A 126 -30.57 -39.20 5.60
CA GLU A 126 -32.01 -38.94 5.65
C GLU A 126 -32.37 -37.51 5.22
N PRO A 127 -31.63 -36.46 5.64
CA PRO A 127 -31.83 -35.11 5.09
C PRO A 127 -31.69 -35.04 3.57
N VAL A 128 -30.66 -35.65 2.98
CA VAL A 128 -30.47 -35.64 1.52
C VAL A 128 -31.65 -36.34 0.82
N LYS A 129 -32.10 -37.50 1.32
CA LYS A 129 -33.27 -38.21 0.76
C LYS A 129 -34.54 -37.37 0.80
N LYS A 130 -34.81 -36.69 1.92
CA LYS A 130 -36.03 -35.89 2.12
C LYS A 130 -36.02 -34.57 1.34
N LEU A 131 -34.86 -33.92 1.24
CA LEU A 131 -34.70 -32.72 0.42
C LEU A 131 -34.78 -33.07 -1.07
N TRP A 132 -34.21 -34.20 -1.49
CA TRP A 132 -34.22 -34.62 -2.90
C TRP A 132 -35.62 -34.81 -3.50
N VAL A 133 -36.57 -35.29 -2.70
CA VAL A 133 -37.96 -35.55 -3.16
C VAL A 133 -38.92 -34.37 -2.93
N ASP A 134 -38.45 -33.27 -2.33
CA ASP A 134 -39.30 -32.11 -2.04
C ASP A 134 -39.66 -31.33 -3.31
N ALA A 135 -40.94 -31.01 -3.49
CA ALA A 135 -41.40 -30.32 -4.69
C ALA A 135 -40.87 -28.88 -4.78
N GLY A 136 -40.63 -28.20 -3.65
CA GLY A 136 -39.98 -26.88 -3.62
C GLY A 136 -38.54 -26.93 -4.10
N VAL A 137 -37.78 -27.92 -3.64
CA VAL A 137 -36.41 -28.19 -4.12
C VAL A 137 -36.42 -28.50 -5.62
N LYS A 138 -37.32 -29.36 -6.10
CA LYS A 138 -37.44 -29.66 -7.55
C LYS A 138 -37.76 -28.42 -8.39
N ARG A 139 -38.69 -27.55 -7.94
CA ARG A 139 -39.02 -26.28 -8.62
C ARG A 139 -37.83 -25.33 -8.69
N ALA A 140 -37.03 -25.25 -7.63
CA ALA A 140 -35.82 -24.43 -7.65
C ALA A 140 -34.75 -25.00 -8.60
N MET A 141 -34.60 -26.33 -8.65
CA MET A 141 -33.68 -26.99 -9.58
C MET A 141 -34.03 -26.77 -11.05
N GLU A 142 -35.31 -26.67 -11.40
CA GLU A 142 -35.75 -26.34 -12.78
C GLU A 142 -35.21 -24.98 -13.25
N LYS A 143 -34.93 -24.06 -12.32
CA LYS A 143 -34.30 -22.75 -12.55
C LYS A 143 -32.80 -22.74 -12.30
N GLY A 144 -32.17 -23.91 -12.16
CA GLY A 144 -30.74 -24.05 -11.85
C GLY A 144 -29.79 -23.32 -12.79
N ASN A 145 -30.25 -23.02 -14.00
CA ASN A 145 -29.51 -22.25 -14.99
C ASN A 145 -29.35 -20.76 -14.62
N GLU A 146 -30.26 -20.19 -13.82
CA GLU A 146 -30.24 -18.79 -13.35
C GLU A 146 -29.21 -18.54 -12.22
N TYR A 147 -28.71 -19.60 -11.58
CA TYR A 147 -27.79 -19.49 -10.44
C TYR A 147 -26.64 -20.52 -10.48
N ALA A 148 -26.30 -21.01 -11.67
CA ALA A 148 -25.16 -21.90 -11.94
C ALA A 148 -25.15 -23.22 -11.12
N LEU A 149 -26.32 -23.85 -10.95
CA LEU A 149 -26.42 -25.17 -10.31
C LEU A 149 -25.62 -26.24 -11.08
N HIS A 150 -25.02 -27.17 -10.33
CA HIS A 150 -24.21 -28.24 -10.90
C HIS A 150 -25.06 -29.36 -11.55
N ASP A 151 -24.82 -29.63 -12.82
CA ASP A 151 -25.57 -30.60 -13.66
C ASP A 151 -25.52 -32.09 -13.23
N ASN A 152 -24.77 -32.44 -12.17
CA ASN A 152 -24.54 -33.84 -11.78
C ASN A 152 -25.22 -34.25 -10.47
N LEU A 153 -26.03 -33.37 -9.87
CA LEU A 153 -26.67 -33.67 -8.58
C LEU A 153 -27.57 -34.90 -8.68
N ASP A 154 -28.35 -35.01 -9.76
CA ASP A 154 -29.27 -36.12 -10.05
C ASP A 154 -28.55 -37.48 -10.00
N TYR A 155 -27.36 -37.57 -10.60
CA TYR A 155 -26.55 -38.80 -10.60
C TYR A 155 -26.19 -39.27 -9.19
N PHE A 156 -25.87 -38.34 -8.29
CA PHE A 156 -25.49 -38.69 -6.93
C PHE A 156 -26.72 -38.97 -6.06
N CYS A 157 -27.78 -38.18 -6.19
CA CYS A 157 -28.97 -38.30 -5.35
C CYS A 157 -29.87 -39.48 -5.74
N ASP A 158 -29.91 -39.89 -7.01
CA ASP A 158 -30.70 -41.04 -7.46
C ASP A 158 -30.15 -42.39 -6.96
N ASP A 159 -28.87 -42.43 -6.57
CA ASP A 159 -28.20 -43.61 -6.00
C ASP A 159 -27.50 -43.27 -4.68
N VAL A 160 -28.17 -42.47 -3.85
CA VAL A 160 -27.63 -41.98 -2.56
C VAL A 160 -27.31 -43.11 -1.59
N GLU A 161 -28.03 -44.23 -1.66
CA GLU A 161 -27.83 -45.40 -0.79
C GLU A 161 -26.49 -46.10 -1.09
N ARG A 162 -26.06 -46.16 -2.36
CA ARG A 162 -24.72 -46.66 -2.73
C ARG A 162 -23.63 -45.75 -2.17
N ILE A 163 -23.84 -44.43 -2.22
CA ILE A 163 -22.84 -43.43 -1.80
C ILE A 163 -22.67 -43.42 -0.28
N TRP A 164 -23.76 -43.62 0.47
CA TRP A 164 -23.73 -43.70 1.94
C TRP A 164 -23.49 -45.11 2.50
N ASP A 165 -23.20 -46.10 1.64
CA ASP A 165 -22.78 -47.41 2.12
C ASP A 165 -21.49 -47.31 2.94
N LYS A 166 -21.41 -48.06 4.05
CA LYS A 166 -20.27 -48.02 4.98
C LYS A 166 -18.94 -48.37 4.28
N ASN A 167 -19.01 -49.19 3.23
CA ASN A 167 -17.85 -49.63 2.44
C ASN A 167 -17.76 -48.89 1.10
N TYR A 168 -18.43 -47.74 0.95
CA TYR A 168 -18.38 -46.95 -0.28
C TYR A 168 -16.94 -46.60 -0.66
N VAL A 169 -16.57 -47.02 -1.87
CA VAL A 169 -15.36 -46.61 -2.58
C VAL A 169 -15.84 -45.91 -3.85
N PRO A 170 -15.48 -44.63 -4.06
CA PRO A 170 -15.87 -43.91 -5.27
C PRO A 170 -15.50 -44.67 -6.54
N THR A 171 -16.46 -44.78 -7.45
CA THR A 171 -16.28 -45.39 -8.78
C THR A 171 -15.62 -44.40 -9.73
N ASP A 172 -15.11 -44.87 -10.87
CA ASP A 172 -14.55 -43.96 -11.88
C ASP A 172 -15.60 -42.93 -12.37
N GLN A 173 -16.89 -43.31 -12.39
CA GLN A 173 -17.99 -42.40 -12.73
C GLN A 173 -18.25 -41.34 -11.65
N ASP A 174 -18.12 -41.69 -10.37
CA ASP A 174 -18.20 -40.70 -9.28
C ASP A 174 -17.09 -39.66 -9.44
N LEU A 175 -15.85 -40.09 -9.70
CA LEU A 175 -14.71 -39.19 -9.92
C LEU A 175 -14.90 -38.28 -11.12
N LEU A 176 -15.46 -38.79 -12.22
CA LEU A 176 -15.70 -38.01 -13.46
C LEU A 176 -16.81 -36.96 -13.28
N ARG A 177 -17.80 -37.24 -12.43
CA ARG A 177 -18.96 -36.38 -12.18
C ARG A 177 -18.77 -35.43 -11.00
N SER A 178 -17.80 -35.69 -10.11
CA SER A 178 -17.42 -34.78 -9.04
C SER A 178 -16.56 -33.61 -9.53
N ARG A 179 -16.91 -32.42 -9.05
CA ARG A 179 -16.23 -31.16 -9.30
C ARG A 179 -15.26 -30.86 -8.14
N LEU A 180 -14.02 -30.59 -8.51
CA LEU A 180 -13.04 -29.96 -7.63
C LEU A 180 -12.54 -28.73 -8.36
N ARG A 181 -12.51 -27.59 -7.68
CA ARG A 181 -12.08 -26.32 -8.27
C ARG A 181 -10.59 -26.41 -8.61
N THR A 182 -10.24 -26.32 -9.88
CA THR A 182 -8.85 -26.29 -10.33
C THR A 182 -8.25 -24.93 -10.02
N THR A 183 -7.44 -24.85 -8.96
CA THR A 183 -6.65 -23.67 -8.59
C THR A 183 -5.21 -23.91 -9.04
N GLY A 184 -4.70 -23.11 -9.98
CA GLY A 184 -3.34 -23.29 -10.52
C GLY A 184 -3.23 -24.06 -11.84
N ILE A 185 -2.01 -24.54 -12.12
CA ILE A 185 -1.62 -25.21 -13.37
C ILE A 185 -1.19 -26.64 -13.00
N THR A 186 -1.90 -27.64 -13.50
CA THR A 186 -1.57 -29.04 -13.29
C THR A 186 -1.01 -29.64 -14.58
N GLU A 187 0.13 -30.32 -14.46
CA GLU A 187 0.77 -31.01 -15.57
C GLU A 187 0.51 -32.51 -15.44
N THR A 188 0.05 -33.14 -16.53
CA THR A 188 -0.04 -34.61 -16.62
C THR A 188 0.70 -35.11 -17.85
N VAL A 189 1.54 -36.11 -17.66
CA VAL A 189 2.38 -36.70 -18.71
C VAL A 189 1.85 -38.07 -19.10
N PHE A 190 1.74 -38.32 -20.41
CA PHE A 190 1.29 -39.59 -20.96
C PHE A 190 2.26 -40.07 -22.05
N ASP A 191 2.66 -41.34 -21.99
CA ASP A 191 3.48 -41.96 -23.04
C ASP A 191 2.58 -42.67 -24.05
N LEU A 192 2.61 -42.20 -25.30
CA LEU A 192 1.78 -42.71 -26.39
C LEU A 192 2.66 -43.06 -27.59
N GLY A 193 3.01 -44.34 -27.69
CA GLY A 193 3.89 -44.85 -28.75
C GLY A 193 5.34 -44.38 -28.56
N GLN A 194 5.87 -43.60 -29.50
CA GLN A 194 7.25 -43.08 -29.46
C GLN A 194 7.36 -41.61 -28.99
N LEU A 195 6.22 -40.97 -28.69
CA LEU A 195 6.12 -39.57 -28.25
C LEU A 195 5.58 -39.48 -26.83
N THR A 196 6.10 -38.52 -26.07
CA THR A 196 5.65 -38.21 -24.71
C THR A 196 4.81 -36.94 -24.77
N TYR A 197 3.55 -37.03 -24.34
CA TYR A 197 2.61 -35.91 -24.33
C TYR A 197 2.57 -35.27 -22.96
N ARG A 198 2.81 -33.96 -22.89
CA ARG A 198 2.73 -33.16 -21.66
C ARG A 198 1.52 -32.25 -21.75
N MET A 199 0.54 -32.49 -20.90
CA MET A 199 -0.75 -31.80 -20.95
C MET A 199 -0.93 -30.92 -19.73
N PHE A 200 -1.26 -29.66 -19.99
CA PHE A 200 -1.40 -28.63 -18.95
C PHE A 200 -2.88 -28.29 -18.81
N ASP A 201 -3.46 -28.58 -17.65
CA ASP A 201 -4.81 -28.13 -17.25
C ASP A 201 -4.69 -26.90 -16.36
N VAL A 202 -5.48 -25.87 -16.68
CA VAL A 202 -5.45 -24.57 -16.01
C VAL A 202 -6.86 -24.15 -15.62
N GLY A 203 -6.97 -23.45 -14.48
CA GLY A 203 -8.26 -22.93 -14.00
C GLY A 203 -8.94 -22.05 -15.06
N GLY A 204 -10.23 -22.34 -15.35
CA GLY A 204 -11.01 -21.63 -16.38
C GLY A 204 -11.79 -20.40 -15.91
N GLN A 205 -11.88 -20.21 -14.60
CA GLN A 205 -12.57 -19.10 -13.95
C GLN A 205 -11.81 -17.80 -14.14
N ARG A 206 -12.50 -16.66 -14.14
CA ARG A 206 -11.91 -15.34 -14.42
C ARG A 206 -10.72 -15.05 -13.50
N SER A 207 -10.83 -15.39 -12.22
CA SER A 207 -9.75 -15.23 -11.23
C SER A 207 -8.47 -16.03 -11.53
N GLU A 208 -8.59 -17.18 -12.21
CA GLU A 208 -7.47 -18.11 -12.45
C GLU A 208 -6.76 -17.84 -13.79
N ARG A 209 -7.36 -17.09 -14.71
CA ARG A 209 -6.83 -16.87 -16.08
C ARG A 209 -5.51 -16.11 -16.11
N LYS A 210 -5.19 -15.33 -15.07
CA LYS A 210 -3.88 -14.65 -14.91
C LYS A 210 -2.72 -15.65 -14.99
N LYS A 211 -2.95 -16.92 -14.67
CA LYS A 211 -1.94 -17.99 -14.69
C LYS A 211 -1.70 -18.59 -16.07
N TRP A 212 -2.57 -18.37 -17.05
CA TRP A 212 -2.50 -19.02 -18.37
C TRP A 212 -1.22 -18.70 -19.13
N ILE A 213 -0.73 -17.46 -19.01
CA ILE A 213 0.44 -16.96 -19.74
C ILE A 213 1.70 -17.78 -19.45
N HIS A 214 1.84 -18.33 -18.24
CA HIS A 214 2.98 -19.17 -17.85
C HIS A 214 3.08 -20.48 -18.64
N CYS A 215 2.01 -20.87 -19.34
CA CYS A 215 1.97 -22.08 -20.16
C CYS A 215 2.06 -21.84 -21.66
N PHE A 216 2.11 -20.59 -22.13
CA PHE A 216 1.93 -20.27 -23.56
C PHE A 216 3.18 -20.50 -24.43
N GLU A 217 4.35 -20.65 -23.81
CA GLU A 217 5.59 -20.93 -24.55
C GLU A 217 5.61 -22.35 -25.14
N ASN A 218 6.04 -22.46 -26.40
CA ASN A 218 6.29 -23.73 -27.11
C ASN A 218 5.10 -24.71 -27.12
N VAL A 219 3.85 -24.21 -27.16
CA VAL A 219 2.66 -25.06 -27.24
C VAL A 219 2.50 -25.63 -28.66
N ASN A 220 2.57 -26.96 -28.79
CA ASN A 220 2.40 -27.62 -30.08
C ASN A 220 0.93 -27.63 -30.51
N CYS A 221 0.01 -27.90 -29.58
CA CYS A 221 -1.42 -27.96 -29.85
C CYS A 221 -2.24 -27.47 -28.65
N LEU A 222 -3.29 -26.70 -28.92
CA LEU A 222 -4.20 -26.11 -27.95
C LEU A 222 -5.58 -26.75 -28.11
N LEU A 223 -6.08 -27.31 -27.02
CA LEU A 223 -7.42 -27.89 -26.91
C LEU A 223 -8.29 -26.89 -26.13
N PHE A 224 -9.27 -26.29 -26.81
CA PHE A 224 -10.20 -25.35 -26.18
C PHE A 224 -11.54 -26.03 -25.96
N LEU A 225 -11.96 -26.13 -24.70
CA LEU A 225 -13.22 -26.76 -24.32
C LEU A 225 -14.30 -25.71 -24.04
N VAL A 226 -15.50 -25.99 -24.52
CA VAL A 226 -16.71 -25.19 -24.33
C VAL A 226 -17.82 -26.10 -23.87
N ALA A 227 -18.55 -25.72 -22.81
CA ALA A 227 -19.79 -26.38 -22.45
C ALA A 227 -20.90 -25.89 -23.38
N ILE A 228 -21.29 -26.68 -24.38
CA ILE A 228 -22.35 -26.27 -25.31
C ILE A 228 -23.71 -26.15 -24.62
N SER A 229 -23.92 -26.90 -23.53
CA SER A 229 -25.09 -26.79 -22.66
C SER A 229 -25.14 -25.51 -21.82
N GLY A 230 -24.09 -24.68 -21.83
CA GLY A 230 -24.02 -23.41 -21.10
C GLY A 230 -24.64 -22.22 -21.83
N TYR A 231 -25.39 -22.45 -22.92
CA TYR A 231 -26.04 -21.37 -23.66
C TYR A 231 -27.16 -20.68 -22.88
N ASP A 232 -27.77 -21.36 -21.90
CA ASP A 232 -28.84 -20.84 -21.05
C ASP A 232 -28.42 -20.63 -19.60
N GLN A 233 -27.13 -20.78 -19.30
CA GLN A 233 -26.61 -20.84 -17.93
C GLN A 233 -25.78 -19.62 -17.58
N CYS A 234 -25.96 -19.10 -16.36
CA CYS A 234 -25.16 -18.01 -15.84
C CYS A 234 -23.76 -18.45 -15.39
N LEU A 235 -22.84 -17.49 -15.22
CA LEU A 235 -21.52 -17.78 -14.65
C LEU A 235 -21.62 -17.94 -13.13
N VAL A 236 -20.78 -18.79 -12.56
CA VAL A 236 -20.63 -18.92 -11.09
C VAL A 236 -20.13 -17.61 -10.47
N GLU A 237 -19.29 -16.86 -11.19
CA GLU A 237 -18.68 -15.61 -10.73
C GLU A 237 -19.57 -14.37 -11.03
N ASP A 238 -20.63 -14.52 -11.84
CA ASP A 238 -21.43 -13.43 -12.41
C ASP A 238 -22.81 -13.95 -12.87
N LYS A 239 -23.84 -13.74 -12.04
CA LYS A 239 -25.21 -14.24 -12.30
C LYS A 239 -25.85 -13.62 -13.55
N ASP A 240 -25.42 -12.42 -13.96
CA ASP A 240 -25.95 -11.72 -15.14
C ASP A 240 -25.21 -12.12 -16.44
N GLY A 241 -24.04 -12.77 -16.31
CA GLY A 241 -23.22 -13.19 -17.44
C GLY A 241 -23.57 -14.59 -17.96
N ASN A 242 -23.64 -14.76 -19.28
CA ASN A 242 -23.92 -16.03 -19.95
C ASN A 242 -22.65 -16.86 -20.22
N GLN A 243 -22.64 -18.15 -19.87
CA GLN A 243 -21.47 -19.03 -20.03
C GLN A 243 -21.01 -19.21 -21.48
N MET A 244 -21.93 -19.29 -22.45
CA MET A 244 -21.59 -19.44 -23.87
C MET A 244 -20.98 -18.16 -24.45
N ASN A 245 -21.52 -16.98 -24.10
CA ASN A 245 -20.95 -15.70 -24.53
C ASN A 245 -19.54 -15.49 -23.97
N GLU A 246 -19.32 -15.86 -22.71
CA GLU A 246 -17.98 -15.88 -22.11
C GLU A 246 -17.00 -16.77 -22.88
N ALA A 247 -17.45 -17.97 -23.29
CA ALA A 247 -16.63 -18.89 -24.07
C ALA A 247 -16.29 -18.33 -25.47
N LEU A 248 -17.23 -17.65 -26.13
CA LEU A 248 -17.02 -17.00 -27.43
C LEU A 248 -15.98 -15.86 -27.33
N MET A 249 -16.11 -14.96 -26.35
CA MET A 249 -15.16 -13.87 -26.12
C MET A 249 -13.75 -14.42 -25.84
N LEU A 250 -13.67 -15.44 -24.99
CA LEU A 250 -12.40 -16.06 -24.63
C LEU A 250 -11.74 -16.75 -25.83
N TRP A 251 -12.52 -17.44 -26.66
CA TRP A 251 -12.04 -18.05 -27.88
C TRP A 251 -11.51 -17.02 -28.88
N GLU A 252 -12.20 -15.89 -29.07
CA GLU A 252 -11.73 -14.84 -29.97
C GLU A 252 -10.33 -14.34 -29.58
N SER A 253 -10.08 -14.15 -28.29
CA SER A 253 -8.76 -13.76 -27.77
C SER A 253 -7.70 -14.85 -28.01
N ILE A 254 -8.02 -16.11 -27.71
CA ILE A 254 -7.07 -17.23 -27.82
C ILE A 254 -6.77 -17.59 -29.28
N ALA A 255 -7.79 -17.70 -30.13
CA ALA A 255 -7.64 -18.10 -31.52
C ALA A 255 -6.73 -17.14 -32.30
N ASN A 256 -6.81 -15.84 -31.96
CA ASN A 256 -6.09 -14.74 -32.59
C ASN A 256 -4.81 -14.30 -31.86
N SER A 257 -4.41 -15.00 -30.78
CA SER A 257 -3.22 -14.67 -30.00
C SER A 257 -1.91 -14.98 -30.75
N HIS A 258 -0.91 -14.10 -30.58
CA HIS A 258 0.42 -14.24 -31.18
C HIS A 258 1.16 -15.50 -30.70
N TRP A 259 0.92 -15.92 -29.46
CA TRP A 259 1.50 -17.12 -28.84
C TRP A 259 1.15 -18.41 -29.60
N PHE A 260 -0.04 -18.48 -30.21
CA PHE A 260 -0.55 -19.69 -30.86
C PHE A 260 -0.53 -19.62 -32.39
N THR A 261 0.25 -18.71 -32.96
CA THR A 261 0.37 -18.55 -34.43
C THR A 261 0.81 -19.84 -35.11
N LYS A 262 1.70 -20.62 -34.47
CA LYS A 262 2.24 -21.88 -35.01
C LYS A 262 1.58 -23.14 -34.42
N SER A 263 0.69 -23.01 -33.44
CA SER A 263 0.03 -24.14 -32.78
C SER A 263 -1.16 -24.67 -33.59
N ALA A 264 -1.55 -25.93 -33.38
CA ALA A 264 -2.85 -26.44 -33.83
C ALA A 264 -3.95 -26.01 -32.85
N LEU A 265 -5.10 -25.56 -33.36
CA LEU A 265 -6.25 -25.21 -32.53
C LEU A 265 -7.35 -26.25 -32.72
N ILE A 266 -7.79 -26.82 -31.61
CA ILE A 266 -8.84 -27.83 -31.57
C ILE A 266 -9.93 -27.31 -30.65
N LEU A 267 -11.15 -27.23 -31.17
CA LEU A 267 -12.32 -26.77 -30.44
C LEU A 267 -13.20 -27.97 -30.06
N PHE A 268 -13.44 -28.13 -28.76
CA PHE A 268 -14.36 -29.13 -28.22
C PHE A 268 -15.63 -28.47 -27.72
N LEU A 269 -16.75 -28.80 -28.37
CA LEU A 269 -18.08 -28.50 -27.88
C LEU A 269 -18.57 -29.70 -27.04
N ASN A 270 -18.38 -29.59 -25.74
CA ASN A 270 -18.61 -30.62 -24.72
C ASN A 270 -20.02 -30.51 -24.10
N LYS A 271 -20.48 -31.56 -23.39
CA LYS A 271 -21.82 -31.68 -22.79
C LYS A 271 -22.97 -31.72 -23.82
N MET A 272 -22.73 -32.39 -24.94
CA MET A 272 -23.71 -32.52 -26.03
C MET A 272 -24.99 -33.27 -25.63
N ASP A 273 -24.87 -34.20 -24.69
CA ASP A 273 -25.99 -34.91 -24.06
C ASP A 273 -26.94 -33.95 -23.34
N LEU A 274 -26.41 -33.12 -22.44
CA LEU A 274 -27.19 -32.13 -21.70
C LEU A 274 -27.79 -31.06 -22.63
N PHE A 275 -27.05 -30.67 -23.67
CA PHE A 275 -27.55 -29.75 -24.68
C PHE A 275 -28.77 -30.30 -25.42
N LYS A 276 -28.75 -31.58 -25.82
CA LYS A 276 -29.89 -32.24 -26.50
C LYS A 276 -31.12 -32.33 -25.61
N GLU A 277 -30.94 -32.51 -24.31
CA GLU A 277 -32.04 -32.59 -23.35
C GLU A 277 -32.67 -31.22 -23.05
N LYS A 278 -31.84 -30.17 -22.89
CA LYS A 278 -32.30 -28.81 -22.56
C LYS A 278 -33.00 -28.12 -23.72
N LEU A 279 -32.50 -28.32 -24.96
CA LEU A 279 -32.91 -27.54 -26.13
C LEU A 279 -34.43 -27.49 -26.38
N PRO A 280 -35.21 -28.58 -26.25
CA PRO A 280 -36.67 -28.53 -26.42
C PRO A 280 -37.41 -27.72 -25.34
N LYS A 281 -36.82 -27.55 -24.15
CA LYS A 281 -37.41 -26.83 -23.00
C LYS A 281 -36.93 -25.38 -22.91
N SER A 282 -35.75 -25.09 -23.46
CA SER A 282 -35.05 -23.81 -23.37
C SER A 282 -34.45 -23.46 -24.74
N PRO A 283 -35.22 -22.91 -25.69
CA PRO A 283 -34.71 -22.59 -27.02
C PRO A 283 -33.55 -21.58 -26.99
N ILE A 284 -32.50 -21.78 -27.80
CA ILE A 284 -31.30 -20.91 -27.78
C ILE A 284 -31.59 -19.44 -28.12
N THR A 285 -32.66 -19.16 -28.89
CA THR A 285 -33.08 -17.80 -29.26
C THR A 285 -33.51 -16.95 -28.07
N ASP A 286 -33.98 -17.58 -26.99
CA ASP A 286 -34.48 -16.90 -25.80
C ASP A 286 -33.34 -16.38 -24.92
N HIS A 287 -32.10 -16.82 -25.19
CA HIS A 287 -30.90 -16.53 -24.39
C HIS A 287 -29.86 -15.68 -25.15
N GLY A 288 -30.32 -14.80 -26.04
CA GLY A 288 -29.48 -13.81 -26.74
C GLY A 288 -28.91 -14.27 -28.09
N PHE A 289 -29.24 -15.47 -28.56
CA PHE A 289 -28.81 -16.01 -29.87
C PHE A 289 -29.89 -15.84 -30.95
N THR A 290 -30.36 -14.61 -31.13
CA THR A 290 -31.52 -14.28 -32.00
C THR A 290 -31.24 -14.37 -33.51
N ASP A 291 -29.97 -14.46 -33.90
CA ASP A 291 -29.51 -14.69 -35.29
C ASP A 291 -29.53 -16.17 -35.70
N TYR A 292 -30.02 -17.07 -34.84
CA TYR A 292 -30.29 -18.45 -35.21
C TYR A 292 -31.67 -18.58 -35.87
N HIS A 293 -31.69 -19.10 -37.11
CA HIS A 293 -32.92 -19.27 -37.91
C HIS A 293 -33.34 -20.74 -38.12
N GLY A 294 -32.75 -21.68 -37.36
CA GLY A 294 -33.14 -23.09 -37.42
C GLY A 294 -34.33 -23.41 -36.50
N PRO A 295 -34.91 -24.62 -36.57
CA PRO A 295 -35.95 -25.06 -35.64
C PRO A 295 -35.42 -25.06 -34.19
N PRO A 296 -36.26 -24.67 -33.20
CA PRO A 296 -35.85 -24.47 -31.82
C PRO A 296 -35.45 -25.76 -31.09
N ASP A 297 -35.91 -26.92 -31.56
CA ASP A 297 -35.69 -28.25 -30.98
C ASP A 297 -34.62 -29.07 -31.73
N ASN A 298 -34.06 -28.56 -32.84
CA ASN A 298 -33.13 -29.30 -33.68
C ASN A 298 -31.68 -29.15 -33.21
N SER A 299 -31.22 -30.10 -32.40
CA SER A 299 -29.86 -30.11 -31.84
C SER A 299 -28.74 -30.14 -32.88
N ASP A 300 -28.93 -30.76 -34.05
CA ASP A 300 -27.90 -30.81 -35.10
C ASP A 300 -27.68 -29.45 -35.76
N LYS A 301 -28.76 -28.70 -36.03
CA LYS A 301 -28.67 -27.34 -36.59
C LYS A 301 -28.16 -26.34 -35.55
N ALA A 302 -28.61 -26.43 -34.30
CA ALA A 302 -28.17 -25.53 -33.23
C ALA A 302 -26.69 -25.75 -32.85
N SER A 303 -26.24 -27.00 -32.79
CA SER A 303 -24.83 -27.32 -32.53
C SER A 303 -23.90 -26.88 -33.67
N LYS A 304 -24.35 -27.02 -34.92
CA LYS A 304 -23.66 -26.48 -36.09
C LYS A 304 -23.56 -24.96 -36.05
N TYR A 305 -24.63 -24.27 -35.65
CA TYR A 305 -24.63 -22.82 -35.50
C TYR A 305 -23.54 -22.32 -34.51
N PHE A 306 -23.42 -22.93 -33.33
CA PHE A 306 -22.36 -22.58 -32.40
C PHE A 306 -20.97 -22.88 -32.97
N MET A 307 -20.78 -24.05 -33.60
CA MET A 307 -19.53 -24.41 -34.27
C MET A 307 -19.12 -23.36 -35.32
N ASP A 308 -20.07 -22.91 -36.14
CA ASP A 308 -19.82 -21.92 -37.18
C ASP A 308 -19.53 -20.53 -36.58
N LYS A 309 -20.18 -20.13 -35.47
CA LYS A 309 -19.83 -18.90 -34.73
C LYS A 309 -18.39 -18.92 -34.21
N PHE A 310 -17.96 -20.00 -33.56
CA PHE A 310 -16.58 -20.10 -33.07
C PHE A 310 -15.56 -20.06 -34.22
N ARG A 311 -15.87 -20.70 -35.36
CA ARG A 311 -15.00 -20.65 -36.55
C ARG A 311 -14.90 -19.25 -37.14
N ALA A 312 -16.01 -18.50 -37.17
CA ALA A 312 -16.05 -17.14 -37.71
C ALA A 312 -15.20 -16.14 -36.91
N LEU A 313 -14.93 -16.41 -35.62
CA LEU A 313 -14.11 -15.54 -34.76
C LEU A 313 -12.60 -15.64 -35.04
N ASN A 314 -12.15 -16.58 -35.86
CA ASN A 314 -10.75 -16.67 -36.27
C ASN A 314 -10.45 -15.74 -37.44
N ARG A 315 -9.53 -14.80 -37.22
CA ARG A 315 -9.15 -13.77 -38.19
C ARG A 315 -8.03 -14.24 -39.13
N ASN A 316 -7.41 -15.40 -38.88
CA ASN A 316 -6.36 -15.95 -39.72
C ASN A 316 -6.89 -17.05 -40.66
N PRO A 317 -7.05 -16.78 -41.97
CA PRO A 317 -7.59 -17.75 -42.93
C PRO A 317 -6.65 -18.93 -43.20
N GLU A 318 -5.36 -18.83 -42.89
CA GLU A 318 -4.41 -19.95 -43.02
C GLU A 318 -4.46 -20.93 -41.84
N LYS A 319 -5.16 -20.55 -40.76
CA LYS A 319 -5.24 -21.32 -39.52
C LYS A 319 -6.57 -22.09 -39.47
N GLU A 320 -6.52 -23.37 -39.81
CA GLU A 320 -7.70 -24.23 -39.77
C GLU A 320 -8.07 -24.58 -38.31
N ILE A 321 -9.36 -24.46 -37.96
CA ILE A 321 -9.92 -24.85 -36.66
C ILE A 321 -10.63 -26.19 -36.78
N TYR A 322 -10.17 -27.16 -36.00
CA TYR A 322 -10.74 -28.49 -35.97
C TYR A 322 -11.77 -28.58 -34.84
N GLY A 323 -13.04 -28.71 -35.23
CA GLY A 323 -14.16 -28.72 -34.30
C GLY A 323 -14.68 -30.13 -34.06
N HIS A 324 -14.86 -30.51 -32.81
CA HIS A 324 -15.40 -31.80 -32.40
C HIS A 324 -16.51 -31.62 -31.37
N PHE A 325 -17.54 -32.46 -31.46
CA PHE A 325 -18.57 -32.58 -30.44
C PHE A 325 -18.25 -33.76 -29.52
N THR A 326 -18.35 -33.55 -28.22
CA THR A 326 -17.96 -34.57 -27.25
C THR A 326 -18.90 -34.62 -26.04
N ASN A 327 -18.87 -35.76 -25.36
CA ASN A 327 -19.37 -35.93 -24.00
C ASN A 327 -18.21 -36.45 -23.16
N ALA A 328 -17.63 -35.59 -22.31
CA ALA A 328 -16.48 -35.94 -21.49
C ALA A 328 -16.76 -37.02 -20.43
N THR A 329 -18.01 -37.43 -20.21
CA THR A 329 -18.33 -38.58 -19.34
C THR A 329 -18.32 -39.92 -20.09
N ASP A 330 -18.38 -39.90 -21.43
CA ASP A 330 -18.30 -41.08 -22.29
C ASP A 330 -16.85 -41.34 -22.75
N THR A 331 -16.24 -42.35 -22.13
CA THR A 331 -14.87 -42.79 -22.39
C THR A 331 -14.64 -43.26 -23.84
N ASN A 332 -15.65 -43.83 -24.49
CA ASN A 332 -15.51 -44.35 -25.86
C ASN A 332 -15.49 -43.20 -26.89
N LEU A 333 -16.39 -42.24 -26.71
CA LEU A 333 -16.48 -41.07 -27.60
C LEU A 333 -15.21 -40.21 -27.51
N LEU A 334 -14.67 -40.00 -26.30
CA LEU A 334 -13.44 -39.25 -26.13
C LEU A 334 -12.23 -39.98 -26.74
N LYS A 335 -12.16 -41.33 -26.63
CA LYS A 335 -11.09 -42.13 -27.22
C LYS A 335 -11.03 -41.99 -28.74
N ILE A 336 -12.18 -42.09 -29.42
CA ILE A 336 -12.30 -41.90 -30.87
C ILE A 336 -11.87 -40.49 -31.28
N THR A 337 -12.32 -39.51 -30.51
CA THR A 337 -12.06 -38.09 -30.76
C THR A 337 -10.56 -37.77 -30.63
N MET A 338 -9.89 -38.30 -29.60
CA MET A 338 -8.46 -38.10 -29.40
C MET A 338 -7.59 -38.84 -30.43
N GLY A 339 -8.04 -39.98 -30.96
CA GLY A 339 -7.36 -40.64 -32.09
C GLY A 339 -7.31 -39.75 -33.34
N SER A 340 -8.40 -39.02 -33.62
CA SER A 340 -8.46 -38.06 -34.73
C SER A 340 -7.51 -36.87 -34.53
N VAL A 341 -7.34 -36.41 -33.29
CA VAL A 341 -6.38 -35.36 -32.92
C VAL A 341 -4.93 -35.82 -33.17
N GLN A 342 -4.60 -37.07 -32.84
CA GLN A 342 -3.27 -37.63 -33.06
C GLN A 342 -2.91 -37.70 -34.55
N ASP A 343 -3.81 -38.22 -35.39
CA ASP A 343 -3.59 -38.34 -36.83
C ASP A 343 -3.35 -36.96 -37.47
N MET A 344 -4.06 -35.93 -36.99
CA MET A 344 -3.92 -34.55 -37.45
C MET A 344 -2.56 -33.94 -37.08
N ILE A 345 -2.08 -34.13 -35.85
CA ILE A 345 -0.76 -33.66 -35.40
C ILE A 345 0.35 -34.32 -36.24
N ILE A 346 0.22 -35.61 -36.53
CA ILE A 346 1.14 -36.37 -37.37
C ILE A 346 1.14 -35.87 -38.83
N GLN A 347 -0.04 -35.65 -39.41
CA GLN A 347 -0.17 -35.13 -40.79
C GLN A 347 0.42 -33.72 -40.95
N ARG A 348 0.31 -32.86 -39.93
CA ARG A 348 0.90 -31.51 -39.95
C ARG A 348 2.44 -31.54 -39.93
N ASN A 349 3.02 -32.41 -39.10
CA ASN A 349 4.47 -32.62 -39.05
C ASN A 349 5.01 -33.19 -40.38
N LEU A 350 4.26 -34.09 -41.03
CA LEU A 350 4.56 -34.60 -42.37
C LEU A 350 4.47 -33.51 -43.46
N LYS A 351 3.46 -32.63 -43.42
CA LYS A 351 3.33 -31.51 -44.38
C LYS A 351 4.50 -30.51 -44.30
N GLN A 352 5.02 -30.21 -43.11
CA GLN A 352 6.21 -29.34 -42.97
C GLN A 352 7.48 -29.97 -43.58
N LEU A 353 7.68 -31.28 -43.43
CA LEU A 353 8.77 -32.03 -44.06
C LEU A 353 8.65 -32.06 -45.59
N ILE A 354 7.43 -32.24 -46.10
CA ILE A 354 7.14 -32.29 -47.54
C ILE A 354 7.35 -30.90 -48.20
N LEU A 355 6.93 -29.81 -47.54
CA LEU A 355 7.12 -28.44 -48.01
C LEU A 355 8.60 -28.03 -48.10
N LEU A 356 9.45 -28.52 -47.17
CA LEU A 356 10.90 -28.33 -47.22
C LEU A 356 11.54 -29.05 -48.42
N THR A 357 11.05 -30.24 -48.78
CA THR A 357 11.52 -30.97 -49.98
C THR A 357 10.98 -30.43 -51.30
N GLN A 358 9.87 -29.69 -51.29
CA GLN A 358 9.30 -29.06 -52.51
C GLN A 358 9.91 -27.69 -52.82
N ARG A 359 10.41 -26.95 -51.81
CA ARG A 359 10.97 -25.60 -51.99
C ARG A 359 12.38 -25.57 -52.58
N PHE A 360 13.14 -26.68 -52.53
CA PHE A 360 14.51 -26.75 -53.05
C PHE A 360 14.81 -28.11 -53.74
N PRO A 361 14.55 -28.23 -55.06
CA PRO A 361 14.72 -29.49 -55.81
C PRO A 361 16.17 -30.02 -55.89
N PHE A 362 17.17 -29.15 -55.69
CA PHE A 362 18.58 -29.51 -55.82
C PHE A 362 19.12 -30.36 -54.65
N LEU A 363 18.40 -30.38 -53.51
CA LEU A 363 18.73 -31.19 -52.33
C LEU A 363 18.61 -32.71 -52.56
N LYS A 364 18.07 -33.15 -53.70
CA LYS A 364 17.99 -34.57 -54.08
C LYS A 364 19.27 -35.15 -54.70
N THR A 365 20.35 -34.36 -54.84
CA THR A 365 21.61 -34.84 -55.43
C THR A 365 22.71 -35.03 -54.39
N LYS A 366 23.58 -36.03 -54.59
CA LYS A 366 24.76 -36.29 -53.71
C LYS A 366 25.67 -35.06 -53.54
N ARG A 367 25.67 -34.12 -54.49
CA ARG A 367 26.41 -32.85 -54.40
C ARG A 367 25.73 -31.80 -53.51
N GLY A 368 24.40 -31.79 -53.42
CA GLY A 368 23.65 -30.84 -52.56
C GLY A 368 23.82 -31.13 -51.07
N ILE A 369 23.93 -32.40 -50.69
CA ILE A 369 24.16 -32.82 -49.30
C ILE A 369 25.56 -32.41 -48.82
N ALA A 370 26.58 -32.52 -49.68
CA ALA A 370 27.95 -32.13 -49.35
C ALA A 370 28.11 -30.61 -49.15
N ILE A 371 27.39 -29.80 -49.94
CA ILE A 371 27.38 -28.33 -49.80
C ILE A 371 26.65 -27.91 -48.52
N LEU A 372 25.55 -28.59 -48.14
CA LEU A 372 24.80 -28.31 -46.92
C LEU A 372 25.65 -28.58 -45.65
N VAL A 373 26.43 -29.67 -45.64
CA VAL A 373 27.33 -30.00 -44.53
C VAL A 373 28.51 -29.02 -44.45
N ALA A 374 29.02 -28.55 -45.58
CA ALA A 374 30.10 -27.55 -45.63
C ALA A 374 29.63 -26.16 -45.18
N VAL A 375 28.40 -25.76 -45.53
CA VAL A 375 27.81 -24.47 -45.13
C VAL A 375 27.42 -24.46 -43.65
N ILE A 376 26.90 -25.57 -43.11
CA ILE A 376 26.59 -25.68 -41.68
C ILE A 376 27.88 -25.64 -40.82
N LEU A 377 28.97 -26.24 -41.32
CA LEU A 377 30.27 -26.18 -40.63
C LEU A 377 30.94 -24.81 -40.72
N LEU A 378 30.66 -24.01 -41.76
CA LEU A 378 31.14 -22.62 -41.88
C LEU A 378 30.31 -21.62 -41.06
N ILE A 379 29.03 -21.92 -40.77
CA ILE A 379 28.15 -21.04 -39.97
C ILE A 379 28.42 -21.16 -38.45
N ILE A 380 29.06 -22.23 -37.99
CA ILE A 380 29.38 -22.42 -36.56
C ILE A 380 30.73 -21.76 -36.16
N GLY A 381 31.56 -21.33 -37.12
CA GLY A 381 32.89 -20.79 -36.84
C GLY A 381 33.19 -19.47 -37.54
N GLY A 382 32.74 -18.33 -37.00
CA GLY A 382 33.30 -17.02 -37.35
C GLY A 382 32.39 -15.79 -37.15
N GLY A 383 32.71 -15.00 -36.12
CA GLY A 383 32.86 -13.54 -36.20
C GLY A 383 31.65 -12.61 -36.38
N LEU A 384 31.47 -11.72 -35.39
CA LEU A 384 30.73 -10.45 -35.45
C LEU A 384 31.08 -9.56 -36.66
N ALA A 385 30.13 -8.65 -36.95
CA ALA A 385 30.24 -7.34 -37.63
C ALA A 385 29.65 -7.25 -39.05
N GLY A 386 28.77 -6.26 -39.26
CA GLY A 386 28.29 -5.87 -40.60
C GLY A 386 26.98 -5.09 -40.58
N LEU A 387 27.07 -3.79 -40.27
CA LEU A 387 26.00 -2.80 -40.42
C LEU A 387 25.63 -2.58 -41.91
N ALA A 388 24.35 -2.19 -42.11
CA ALA A 388 23.88 -1.16 -43.05
C ALA A 388 23.47 -1.47 -44.52
N ALA A 389 22.34 -0.83 -44.87
CA ALA A 389 22.01 -0.09 -46.10
C ALA A 389 21.15 -0.75 -47.20
N LEU A 390 19.89 -0.27 -47.32
CA LEU A 390 19.30 0.48 -48.47
C LEU A 390 17.76 0.51 -48.31
N ARG A 391 17.07 1.64 -47.99
CA ARG A 391 16.68 2.80 -48.85
C ARG A 391 15.99 2.37 -50.17
N LYS A 392 14.89 2.93 -50.68
CA LYS A 392 14.14 4.18 -50.41
C LYS A 392 12.87 4.26 -51.33
N ARG A 393 11.93 5.18 -50.98
CA ARG A 393 10.92 5.92 -51.80
C ARG A 393 9.50 5.32 -51.93
N ASN A 394 8.42 6.11 -51.90
CA ASN A 394 8.18 7.56 -51.67
C ASN A 394 6.67 7.70 -51.34
N GLY A 395 6.26 8.45 -50.33
CA GLY A 395 5.78 9.85 -50.43
C GLY A 395 4.35 9.90 -49.84
N GLY A 396 3.83 10.93 -49.18
CA GLY A 396 4.27 12.28 -48.83
C GLY A 396 3.01 13.02 -48.37
N GLY A 397 3.06 13.72 -47.23
CA GLY A 397 1.93 14.49 -46.70
C GLY A 397 2.27 15.14 -45.36
N ASN A 398 2.72 16.39 -45.42
CA ASN A 398 2.86 17.32 -44.28
C ASN A 398 1.47 17.69 -43.74
N SER A 399 1.30 17.84 -42.41
CA SER A 399 1.38 19.14 -41.72
C SER A 399 0.75 19.13 -40.31
N SER A 400 1.48 19.80 -39.40
CA SER A 400 1.02 20.65 -38.29
C SER A 400 0.26 20.08 -37.09
N ALA A 401 0.85 20.40 -35.93
CA ALA A 401 0.20 20.53 -34.63
C ALA A 401 -0.99 21.49 -34.64
N SER A 402 -2.01 21.19 -33.84
CA SER A 402 -2.78 22.17 -33.08
C SER A 402 -3.59 21.50 -31.97
N SER A 403 -3.47 22.08 -30.78
CA SER A 403 -4.46 22.14 -29.71
C SER A 403 -5.93 22.08 -30.17
N GLY A 404 -6.76 21.38 -29.41
CA GLY A 404 -8.21 21.44 -29.52
C GLY A 404 -8.88 20.81 -28.30
N ALA A 405 -9.14 21.62 -27.29
CA ALA A 405 -10.18 21.34 -26.30
C ALA A 405 -11.56 21.45 -26.97
N GLY A 406 -12.49 20.58 -26.58
CA GLY A 406 -13.93 20.83 -26.71
C GLY A 406 -14.77 19.68 -27.29
N GLY A 407 -15.43 18.95 -26.39
CA GLY A 407 -16.87 18.65 -26.50
C GLY A 407 -17.30 17.39 -27.24
N GLY A 408 -17.92 16.46 -26.49
CA GLY A 408 -18.77 15.40 -27.03
C GLY A 408 -18.77 14.16 -26.14
N GLY A 409 -19.71 14.09 -25.19
CA GLY A 409 -19.95 12.89 -24.39
C GLY A 409 -20.56 11.76 -25.23
N ASP A 410 -20.14 10.53 -24.92
CA ASP A 410 -20.98 9.33 -24.78
C ASP A 410 -20.07 8.09 -24.52
N GLY A 411 -20.14 7.53 -23.30
CA GLY A 411 -20.08 6.07 -23.10
C GLY A 411 -18.75 5.33 -22.86
N GLU A 412 -17.74 5.88 -22.17
CA GLU A 412 -16.74 5.00 -21.52
C GLU A 412 -17.29 4.51 -20.17
N GLY A 413 -17.57 3.21 -20.07
CA GLY A 413 -18.12 2.59 -18.87
C GLY A 413 -17.21 2.77 -17.64
N VAL A 414 -17.81 2.75 -16.46
CA VAL A 414 -17.07 2.77 -15.18
C VAL A 414 -16.12 1.57 -15.14
N ILE A 415 -14.84 1.81 -14.82
CA ILE A 415 -13.86 0.74 -14.61
C ILE A 415 -14.30 -0.07 -13.40
N THR A 416 -14.54 -1.36 -13.61
CA THR A 416 -14.98 -2.30 -12.57
C THR A 416 -13.91 -3.29 -12.14
N ASP A 417 -12.78 -3.35 -12.86
CA ASP A 417 -11.69 -4.32 -12.65
C ASP A 417 -10.33 -3.59 -12.56
N ASP A 418 -9.53 -3.99 -11.58
CA ASP A 418 -8.19 -3.45 -11.34
C ASP A 418 -7.19 -3.78 -12.46
N ALA A 419 -7.48 -4.80 -13.27
CA ALA A 419 -6.67 -5.23 -14.41
C ALA A 419 -6.48 -4.11 -15.45
N TRP A 420 -7.39 -3.14 -15.51
CA TRP A 420 -7.25 -1.96 -16.37
C TRP A 420 -5.97 -1.16 -16.07
N PHE A 421 -5.50 -1.20 -14.83
CA PHE A 421 -4.30 -0.50 -14.38
C PHE A 421 -3.02 -1.34 -14.44
N TYR A 422 -3.08 -2.55 -15.01
CA TYR A 422 -1.94 -3.45 -15.08
C TYR A 422 -0.72 -2.78 -15.75
N GLY A 423 0.45 -2.91 -15.10
CA GLY A 423 1.72 -2.37 -15.59
C GLY A 423 1.96 -0.88 -15.33
N ARG A 424 1.03 -0.16 -14.69
CA ARG A 424 1.22 1.26 -14.35
C ARG A 424 2.19 1.50 -13.20
N SER A 425 2.26 0.56 -12.25
CA SER A 425 3.37 0.48 -11.30
C SER A 425 4.34 -0.61 -11.77
N PRO A 426 5.63 -0.30 -12.01
CA PRO A 426 6.61 -1.30 -12.42
C PRO A 426 6.72 -2.46 -11.42
N ALA A 427 6.92 -3.67 -11.93
CA ALA A 427 7.16 -4.84 -11.08
C ALA A 427 8.66 -4.95 -10.75
N VAL A 428 9.00 -5.08 -9.46
CA VAL A 428 10.38 -5.30 -9.00
C VAL A 428 10.44 -6.54 -8.12
N TYR A 429 10.97 -7.63 -8.68
CA TYR A 429 11.10 -8.92 -8.02
C TYR A 429 12.46 -9.56 -8.37
N PRO A 430 13.02 -10.43 -7.50
CA PRO A 430 12.51 -10.79 -6.17
C PRO A 430 12.68 -9.66 -5.14
N SER A 431 12.09 -9.84 -3.96
CA SER A 431 12.43 -9.01 -2.79
C SER A 431 13.88 -9.28 -2.39
N PRO A 432 14.74 -8.25 -2.23
CA PRO A 432 16.13 -8.47 -1.85
C PRO A 432 16.21 -8.97 -0.41
N ASN A 433 17.00 -10.00 -0.17
CA ASN A 433 17.21 -10.52 1.16
C ASN A 433 18.00 -9.53 2.03
N VAL A 434 17.78 -9.56 3.34
CA VAL A 434 18.60 -8.86 4.32
C VAL A 434 20.06 -9.33 4.21
N THR A 435 20.96 -8.36 4.13
CA THR A 435 22.39 -8.61 3.93
C THR A 435 23.13 -8.75 5.26
N GLY A 436 22.66 -8.06 6.30
CA GLY A 436 23.38 -7.94 7.56
C GLY A 436 24.64 -7.07 7.44
N ALA A 437 24.67 -6.11 6.51
CA ALA A 437 25.79 -5.20 6.35
C ALA A 437 25.93 -4.25 7.56
N GLY A 438 27.16 -3.79 7.81
CA GLY A 438 27.44 -2.80 8.86
C GLY A 438 27.06 -3.27 10.27
N SER A 439 26.33 -2.44 11.00
CA SER A 439 25.86 -2.68 12.37
C SER A 439 24.92 -3.88 12.51
N TRP A 440 24.31 -4.34 11.42
CA TRP A 440 23.34 -5.43 11.44
C TRP A 440 23.95 -6.83 11.47
N ALA A 441 25.27 -6.97 11.29
CA ALA A 441 25.92 -8.27 11.09
C ALA A 441 25.68 -9.26 12.24
N GLU A 442 25.90 -8.83 13.49
CA GLU A 442 25.72 -9.68 14.67
C GLU A 442 24.23 -10.04 14.86
N ALA A 443 23.35 -9.03 14.82
CA ALA A 443 21.93 -9.21 15.04
C ALA A 443 21.29 -10.11 13.97
N THR A 444 21.69 -9.95 12.71
CA THR A 444 21.26 -10.81 11.60
C THR A 444 21.79 -12.24 11.77
N GLY A 445 23.02 -12.41 12.26
CA GLY A 445 23.57 -13.73 12.58
C GLY A 445 22.73 -14.47 13.63
N LYS A 446 22.41 -13.81 14.74
CA LYS A 446 21.54 -14.35 15.80
C LYS A 446 20.13 -14.67 15.27
N ALA A 447 19.56 -13.76 14.48
CA ALA A 447 18.25 -13.96 13.87
C ALA A 447 18.22 -15.20 12.95
N ARG A 448 19.24 -15.39 12.09
CA ARG A 448 19.35 -16.59 11.23
C ARG A 448 19.42 -17.87 12.03
N GLU A 449 20.17 -17.90 13.14
CA GLU A 449 20.25 -19.07 14.02
C GLU A 449 18.90 -19.38 14.67
N LEU A 450 18.18 -18.36 15.13
CA LEU A 450 16.86 -18.52 15.73
C LEU A 450 15.83 -19.02 14.71
N VAL A 451 15.78 -18.44 13.51
CA VAL A 451 14.88 -18.84 12.42
C VAL A 451 15.18 -20.26 11.92
N GLY A 452 16.46 -20.67 11.89
CA GLY A 452 16.85 -22.03 11.53
C GLY A 452 16.31 -23.12 12.47
N ARG A 453 15.83 -22.75 13.67
CA ARG A 453 15.20 -23.65 14.66
C ARG A 453 13.67 -23.60 14.66
N MET A 454 13.06 -22.77 13.80
CA MET A 454 11.60 -22.62 13.70
C MET A 454 10.99 -23.58 12.67
N THR A 455 9.77 -24.04 12.93
CA THR A 455 8.94 -24.68 11.89
C THR A 455 8.38 -23.64 10.92
N LEU A 456 7.91 -24.07 9.75
CA LEU A 456 7.24 -23.17 8.81
C LEU A 456 6.04 -22.46 9.45
N GLU A 457 5.24 -23.18 10.23
CA GLU A 457 4.09 -22.63 10.95
C GLU A 457 4.50 -21.60 12.01
N GLU A 458 5.60 -21.81 12.73
CA GLU A 458 6.15 -20.81 13.67
C GLU A 458 6.63 -19.55 12.92
N LYS A 459 7.32 -19.72 11.77
CA LYS A 459 7.78 -18.59 10.94
C LYS A 459 6.60 -17.78 10.41
N VAL A 460 5.61 -18.42 9.79
CA VAL A 460 4.42 -17.74 9.25
C VAL A 460 3.59 -17.10 10.37
N ARG A 461 3.55 -17.70 11.56
CA ARG A 461 2.87 -17.08 12.71
C ARG A 461 3.51 -15.76 13.12
N LEU A 462 4.83 -15.58 12.95
CA LEU A 462 5.52 -14.31 13.21
C LEU A 462 5.30 -13.24 12.13
N THR A 463 4.79 -13.60 10.95
CA THR A 463 4.47 -12.62 9.89
C THR A 463 3.09 -11.99 10.08
N ALA A 464 2.43 -12.19 11.22
CA ALA A 464 1.09 -11.65 11.47
C ALA A 464 0.90 -11.29 12.95
N GLY A 465 0.16 -10.21 13.19
CA GLY A 465 -0.29 -9.84 14.53
C GLY A 465 -1.31 -10.83 15.11
N VAL A 466 -1.43 -10.82 16.44
CA VAL A 466 -2.41 -11.59 17.21
C VAL A 466 -3.08 -10.70 18.26
N SER A 467 -4.26 -11.08 18.71
CA SER A 467 -4.90 -10.46 19.86
C SER A 467 -4.10 -10.73 21.15
N THR A 468 -4.11 -9.76 22.06
CA THR A 468 -3.40 -9.82 23.35
C THR A 468 -4.30 -9.27 24.46
N ASN A 469 -3.89 -9.45 25.72
CA ASN A 469 -4.56 -8.91 26.91
C ASN A 469 -4.05 -7.52 27.31
N THR A 470 -3.15 -6.94 26.51
CA THR A 470 -2.59 -5.59 26.70
C THR A 470 -3.20 -4.59 25.73
N SER A 471 -3.22 -3.29 26.04
CA SER A 471 -3.73 -2.25 25.13
C SER A 471 -2.85 -1.92 23.92
N CYS A 472 -1.79 -2.70 23.66
CA CYS A 472 -0.99 -2.61 22.44
C CYS A 472 -1.88 -2.76 21.19
N PRO A 473 -1.94 -1.76 20.29
CA PRO A 473 -2.70 -1.84 19.04
C PRO A 473 -2.32 -3.01 18.13
N GLY A 474 -1.06 -3.45 18.19
CA GLY A 474 -0.58 -4.65 17.52
C GLY A 474 0.33 -5.47 18.42
N PHE A 475 0.30 -6.79 18.26
CA PHE A 475 1.12 -7.70 19.05
C PHE A 475 1.62 -8.86 18.19
N LEU A 476 2.94 -9.03 18.15
CA LEU A 476 3.55 -10.20 17.51
C LEU A 476 3.63 -11.36 18.50
N PRO A 477 3.22 -12.58 18.10
CA PRO A 477 3.14 -13.71 19.01
C PRO A 477 4.53 -14.17 19.47
N GLY A 478 4.65 -14.55 20.74
CA GLY A 478 5.86 -15.19 21.26
C GLY A 478 6.03 -16.64 20.76
N ILE A 479 7.26 -17.14 20.86
CA ILE A 479 7.63 -18.55 20.67
C ILE A 479 8.32 -19.04 21.95
N PRO A 480 7.55 -19.50 22.97
CA PRO A 480 8.09 -19.85 24.28
C PRO A 480 9.19 -20.93 24.22
N ARG A 481 9.06 -21.91 23.32
CA ARG A 481 10.05 -22.97 23.10
C ARG A 481 11.43 -22.44 22.74
N LEU A 482 11.47 -21.28 22.08
CA LEU A 482 12.70 -20.63 21.59
C LEU A 482 13.07 -19.38 22.40
N GLY A 483 12.35 -19.09 23.49
CA GLY A 483 12.63 -17.94 24.36
C GLY A 483 12.29 -16.58 23.77
N PHE A 484 11.51 -16.50 22.68
CA PHE A 484 11.04 -15.23 22.13
C PHE A 484 9.71 -14.83 22.80
N PRO A 485 9.63 -13.71 23.54
CA PRO A 485 8.43 -13.34 24.31
C PRO A 485 7.29 -12.75 23.46
N GLY A 486 7.56 -12.39 22.20
CA GLY A 486 6.66 -11.60 21.37
C GLY A 486 7.07 -10.13 21.36
N MET A 487 6.33 -9.29 20.63
CA MET A 487 6.58 -7.85 20.58
C MET A 487 5.28 -7.05 20.62
N CYS A 488 5.22 -6.06 21.50
CA CYS A 488 4.17 -5.05 21.54
C CYS A 488 4.49 -3.92 20.56
N LEU A 489 3.55 -3.62 19.65
CA LEU A 489 3.58 -2.45 18.78
C LEU A 489 2.62 -1.41 19.39
N GLY A 490 3.13 -0.22 19.71
CA GLY A 490 2.39 0.85 20.38
C GLY A 490 2.32 2.13 19.54
N ASP A 491 1.13 2.72 19.43
CA ASP A 491 0.97 4.11 18.98
C ASP A 491 1.32 5.07 20.13
N ALA A 492 1.83 6.28 19.91
CA ALA A 492 1.94 7.00 18.66
C ALA A 492 3.31 7.71 18.49
N GLY A 493 3.53 8.29 17.30
CA GLY A 493 4.69 9.17 17.01
C GLY A 493 4.76 10.47 17.82
N GLN A 494 3.72 10.74 18.63
CA GLN A 494 3.57 11.94 19.47
C GLN A 494 3.49 11.65 20.98
N GLY A 495 3.73 10.41 21.40
CA GLY A 495 3.58 9.96 22.78
C GLY A 495 2.78 8.67 22.85
N LEU A 496 2.91 7.91 23.94
CA LEU A 496 2.26 6.60 24.06
C LEU A 496 0.74 6.76 24.25
N ARG A 497 -0.04 6.09 23.41
CA ARG A 497 -1.51 6.12 23.35
C ARG A 497 -2.10 4.94 24.10
N GLY A 498 -3.24 5.16 24.74
CA GLY A 498 -4.10 4.09 25.27
C GLY A 498 -3.58 3.43 26.54
N THR A 499 -2.80 4.16 27.33
CA THR A 499 -2.32 3.71 28.65
C THR A 499 -2.19 4.91 29.59
N ASP A 500 -2.24 4.65 30.88
CA ASP A 500 -2.08 5.65 31.93
C ASP A 500 -0.61 5.89 32.29
N PHE A 501 -0.34 6.93 33.10
CA PHE A 501 1.00 7.27 33.61
C PHE A 501 2.09 7.43 32.53
N VAL A 502 1.76 8.18 31.47
CA VAL A 502 2.64 8.58 30.37
C VAL A 502 2.50 10.08 30.11
N SER A 503 3.50 10.74 29.52
CA SER A 503 3.43 12.16 29.18
C SER A 503 2.75 12.42 27.84
N THR A 504 2.17 13.61 27.69
CA THR A 504 1.58 14.11 26.45
C THR A 504 2.58 15.05 25.77
N TRP A 505 3.32 14.54 24.78
CA TRP A 505 4.39 15.28 24.12
C TRP A 505 3.87 16.22 23.02
N PRO A 506 4.61 17.29 22.68
CA PRO A 506 4.27 18.12 21.52
C PRO A 506 4.21 17.29 20.22
N SER A 507 3.28 17.66 19.34
CA SER A 507 3.10 16.94 18.08
C SER A 507 4.21 17.24 17.06
N GLY A 508 4.23 16.49 15.95
CA GLY A 508 5.25 16.61 14.90
C GLY A 508 5.29 18.03 14.34
N ILE A 509 4.13 18.60 14.01
CA ILE A 509 4.06 19.94 13.43
C ILE A 509 4.50 21.02 14.43
N HIS A 510 4.28 20.79 15.73
CA HIS A 510 4.75 21.67 16.79
C HIS A 510 6.28 21.60 16.93
N VAL A 511 6.86 20.40 16.86
CA VAL A 511 8.32 20.21 16.83
C VAL A 511 8.92 20.79 15.54
N GLY A 512 8.25 20.63 14.40
CA GLY A 512 8.62 21.29 13.15
C GLY A 512 8.70 22.79 13.30
N ALA A 513 7.73 23.40 13.97
CA ALA A 513 7.71 24.83 14.25
C ALA A 513 8.83 25.30 15.19
N SER A 514 9.44 24.39 15.96
CA SER A 514 10.59 24.73 16.83
C SER A 514 11.91 24.91 16.07
N TRP A 515 12.07 24.24 14.92
CA TRP A 515 13.32 24.19 14.15
C TRP A 515 14.55 23.82 15.00
N ASN A 516 14.38 22.92 15.98
CA ASN A 516 15.40 22.60 16.96
C ASN A 516 15.73 21.09 16.97
N LYS A 517 16.87 20.74 16.36
CA LYS A 517 17.39 19.35 16.30
C LYS A 517 17.62 18.76 17.69
N VAL A 518 18.15 19.56 18.63
CA VAL A 518 18.43 19.12 20.00
C VAL A 518 17.12 18.79 20.72
N LEU A 519 16.12 19.64 20.59
CA LEU A 519 14.81 19.43 21.20
C LEU A 519 14.09 18.20 20.60
N ALA A 520 14.15 18.02 19.28
CA ALA A 520 13.63 16.82 18.62
C ALA A 520 14.29 15.53 19.17
N ARG A 521 15.61 15.55 19.36
CA ARG A 521 16.38 14.44 19.96
C ARG A 521 16.01 14.18 21.43
N GLN A 522 15.86 15.23 22.24
CA GLN A 522 15.47 15.11 23.64
C GLN A 522 14.05 14.56 23.79
N ARG A 523 13.12 15.05 22.96
CA ARG A 523 11.75 14.54 22.86
C ARG A 523 11.74 13.06 22.46
N GLY A 524 12.53 12.68 21.45
CA GLY A 524 12.70 11.28 21.06
C GLY A 524 13.23 10.40 22.19
N SER A 525 14.21 10.88 22.96
CA SER A 525 14.74 10.17 24.13
C SER A 525 13.68 9.96 25.21
N GLY A 526 12.88 10.99 25.50
CA GLY A 526 11.80 10.94 26.49
C GLY A 526 10.72 9.94 26.08
N MET A 527 10.22 10.04 24.85
CA MET A 527 9.24 9.07 24.32
C MET A 527 9.81 7.64 24.31
N GLY A 528 11.02 7.43 23.79
CA GLY A 528 11.64 6.10 23.75
C GLY A 528 11.76 5.46 25.14
N GLY A 529 12.09 6.26 26.16
CA GLY A 529 12.11 5.82 27.55
C GLY A 529 10.73 5.40 28.08
N GLU A 530 9.68 6.16 27.78
CA GLU A 530 8.32 5.83 28.18
C GLU A 530 7.82 4.54 27.52
N PHE A 531 8.04 4.41 26.21
CA PHE A 531 7.70 3.23 25.43
C PHE A 531 8.39 1.98 25.98
N LYS A 532 9.71 2.06 26.23
CA LYS A 532 10.47 0.95 26.83
C LYS A 532 9.92 0.57 28.20
N THR A 533 9.65 1.55 29.06
CA THR A 533 9.18 1.31 30.44
C THR A 533 7.84 0.58 30.47
N LYS A 534 6.96 0.85 29.50
CA LYS A 534 5.68 0.16 29.30
C LYS A 534 5.80 -1.14 28.49
N GLY A 535 7.03 -1.59 28.18
CA GLY A 535 7.29 -2.82 27.43
C GLY A 535 6.86 -2.75 25.96
N VAL A 536 6.85 -1.56 25.35
CA VAL A 536 6.55 -1.41 23.93
C VAL A 536 7.83 -1.62 23.13
N ASN A 537 7.85 -2.68 22.32
CA ASN A 537 9.01 -3.05 21.50
C ASN A 537 9.16 -2.14 20.27
N VAL A 538 8.03 -1.73 19.68
CA VAL A 538 7.98 -0.93 18.45
C VAL A 538 7.07 0.27 18.65
N LEU A 539 7.64 1.47 18.50
CA LEU A 539 6.92 2.74 18.44
C LEU A 539 6.40 2.94 17.02
N LEU A 540 5.08 3.05 16.85
CA LEU A 540 4.39 3.29 15.58
C LEU A 540 4.50 4.75 15.13
N GLY A 541 5.71 5.12 14.76
CA GLY A 541 6.15 6.45 14.35
C GLY A 541 7.69 6.52 14.33
N PRO A 542 8.29 7.71 14.11
CA PRO A 542 7.65 9.00 13.83
C PRO A 542 6.95 9.05 12.45
N VAL A 543 6.20 10.13 12.19
CA VAL A 543 5.46 10.33 10.94
C VAL A 543 6.18 11.33 10.04
N VAL A 544 6.35 10.97 8.77
CA VAL A 544 6.85 11.84 7.69
C VAL A 544 6.05 11.73 6.38
N GLY A 545 5.06 10.82 6.35
CA GLY A 545 4.01 10.75 5.34
C GLY A 545 2.65 10.73 6.06
N PRO A 546 1.85 11.81 6.03
CA PRO A 546 1.77 12.81 4.96
C PRO A 546 2.94 13.80 4.93
N ALA A 547 3.37 14.16 3.72
CA ALA A 547 4.39 15.17 3.46
C ALA A 547 3.79 16.59 3.31
N GLY A 548 2.48 16.73 3.48
CA GLY A 548 1.78 18.02 3.46
C GLY A 548 1.37 18.49 2.08
N ARG A 549 1.10 17.57 1.13
CA ARG A 549 0.57 17.93 -0.20
C ARG A 549 -0.81 18.57 -0.11
N VAL A 550 -1.76 17.89 0.52
CA VAL A 550 -3.13 18.38 0.70
C VAL A 550 -3.16 19.25 1.96
N VAL A 551 -3.44 20.54 1.79
CA VAL A 551 -3.47 21.53 2.89
C VAL A 551 -4.47 21.15 3.98
N LEU A 552 -5.61 20.61 3.56
CA LEU A 552 -6.70 20.18 4.44
C LEU A 552 -6.54 18.78 5.01
N ASN A 553 -5.41 18.08 4.79
CA ASN A 553 -5.24 16.72 5.29
C ASN A 553 -5.43 16.64 6.82
N GLY A 554 -6.19 15.63 7.26
CA GLY A 554 -6.55 15.43 8.67
C GLY A 554 -5.41 15.07 9.62
N ARG A 555 -4.23 14.72 9.09
CA ARG A 555 -3.09 14.16 9.84
C ARG A 555 -1.75 14.84 9.53
N ASN A 556 -1.73 15.95 8.80
CA ASN A 556 -0.49 16.74 8.60
C ASN A 556 0.19 17.10 9.94
N TRP A 557 -0.60 17.24 11.01
CA TRP A 557 -0.11 17.57 12.35
C TRP A 557 0.77 16.49 13.00
N GLU A 558 0.66 15.25 12.54
CA GLU A 558 1.52 14.15 12.99
C GLU A 558 2.91 14.24 12.34
N GLY A 559 3.01 14.78 11.12
CA GLY A 559 4.28 15.05 10.44
C GLY A 559 4.96 16.32 10.96
N PHE A 560 6.20 16.57 10.55
CA PHE A 560 6.98 17.73 11.02
C PHE A 560 6.74 18.99 10.20
N SER A 561 6.78 18.88 8.87
CA SER A 561 6.76 20.03 7.97
C SER A 561 6.32 19.66 6.56
N SER A 562 5.82 20.65 5.82
CA SER A 562 5.59 20.57 4.37
C SER A 562 6.88 20.74 3.54
N ASP A 563 8.06 20.70 4.15
CA ASP A 563 9.36 20.65 3.46
C ASP A 563 10.11 19.34 3.77
N PRO A 564 10.64 18.65 2.74
CA PRO A 564 11.32 17.37 2.90
C PRO A 564 12.65 17.47 3.67
N TYR A 565 13.38 18.58 3.60
CA TYR A 565 14.65 18.72 4.32
C TYR A 565 14.41 18.96 5.81
N LEU A 566 13.48 19.86 6.17
CA LEU A 566 13.13 20.08 7.58
C LEU A 566 12.57 18.80 8.21
N SER A 567 11.65 18.12 7.52
CA SER A 567 11.13 16.83 7.98
C SER A 567 12.22 15.77 8.10
N GLY A 568 13.14 15.69 7.13
CA GLY A 568 14.29 14.76 7.15
C GLY A 568 15.24 14.98 8.33
N ALA A 569 15.61 16.23 8.59
CA ALA A 569 16.52 16.57 9.69
C ALA A 569 15.91 16.25 11.07
N LEU A 570 14.61 16.53 11.27
CA LEU A 570 13.95 16.31 12.56
C LEU A 570 13.57 14.84 12.79
N VAL A 571 13.20 14.11 11.73
CA VAL A 571 12.93 12.67 11.84
C VAL A 571 14.22 11.91 12.14
N HIS A 572 15.37 12.32 11.58
CA HIS A 572 16.67 11.72 11.86
C HIS A 572 16.97 11.73 13.36
N GLU A 573 16.85 12.89 14.01
CA GLU A 573 17.10 13.04 15.44
C GLU A 573 16.10 12.24 16.29
N THR A 574 14.83 12.22 15.88
CA THR A 574 13.79 11.46 16.60
C THR A 574 14.06 9.96 16.53
N VAL A 575 14.38 9.43 15.35
CA VAL A 575 14.70 8.01 15.14
C VAL A 575 15.94 7.62 15.93
N ALA A 576 17.03 8.38 15.78
CA ALA A 576 18.28 8.08 16.47
C ALA A 576 18.09 8.03 18.00
N ALA A 577 17.30 8.95 18.57
CA ALA A 577 17.05 9.00 20.00
C ALA A 577 16.16 7.86 20.52
N VAL A 578 15.06 7.54 19.82
CA VAL A 578 14.15 6.46 20.24
C VAL A 578 14.87 5.11 20.17
N GLN A 579 15.64 4.86 19.11
CA GLN A 579 16.38 3.60 18.97
C GLN A 579 17.54 3.48 19.94
N ALA A 580 18.19 4.58 20.31
CA ALA A 580 19.19 4.57 21.38
C ALA A 580 18.60 4.15 22.74
N ALA A 581 17.29 4.32 22.96
CA ALA A 581 16.62 3.78 24.14
C ALA A 581 16.39 2.25 24.07
N GLY A 582 16.54 1.64 22.88
CA GLY A 582 16.25 0.23 22.61
C GLY A 582 14.82 -0.03 22.13
N VAL A 583 14.10 0.99 21.66
CA VAL A 583 12.75 0.85 21.07
C VAL A 583 12.85 0.97 19.56
N ILE A 584 12.22 0.05 18.83
CA ILE A 584 12.22 0.05 17.36
C ILE A 584 11.32 1.19 16.87
N THR A 585 11.77 2.00 15.93
CA THR A 585 10.90 2.96 15.25
C THR A 585 10.24 2.34 14.02
N SER A 586 8.97 2.63 13.83
CA SER A 586 8.17 2.29 12.66
C SER A 586 7.85 3.58 11.89
N THR A 587 8.81 4.09 11.11
CA THR A 587 8.62 5.35 10.39
C THR A 587 7.49 5.22 9.36
N LYS A 588 6.54 6.16 9.36
CA LYS A 588 5.25 6.00 8.63
C LYS A 588 4.73 7.29 7.96
N HIS A 589 3.82 7.21 7.00
CA HIS A 589 3.34 6.01 6.30
C HIS A 589 3.99 5.95 4.91
N PHE A 590 4.64 4.82 4.61
CA PHE A 590 5.42 4.62 3.39
C PHE A 590 4.50 4.15 2.23
N ILE A 591 4.26 4.94 1.20
CA ILE A 591 4.70 6.32 1.01
C ILE A 591 3.61 7.12 0.29
N ALA A 592 3.61 8.45 0.49
CA ALA A 592 2.68 9.39 -0.14
C ALA A 592 1.20 9.14 0.20
N ASN A 593 0.93 8.89 1.49
CA ASN A 593 -0.40 8.90 2.07
C ASN A 593 -0.82 10.36 2.34
N GLU A 594 -1.25 11.05 1.27
CA GLU A 594 -1.44 12.51 1.29
C GLU A 594 -2.88 12.97 1.50
N GLN A 595 -3.85 12.07 1.66
CA GLN A 595 -5.24 12.40 2.02
C GLN A 595 -5.88 11.27 2.82
N GLU A 596 -6.77 11.61 3.74
CA GLU A 596 -7.53 10.62 4.51
C GLU A 596 -8.76 10.12 3.75
N THR A 597 -9.37 11.00 2.94
CA THR A 597 -10.52 10.67 2.10
C THR A 597 -10.18 9.55 1.14
N ASN A 598 -10.95 8.45 1.18
CA ASN A 598 -10.76 7.24 0.37
C ASN A 598 -9.39 6.57 0.58
N ARG A 599 -8.76 6.71 1.76
CA ARG A 599 -7.50 5.99 2.07
C ARG A 599 -7.67 4.47 2.04
N ASN A 600 -8.84 3.98 2.48
CA ASN A 600 -9.24 2.58 2.49
C ASN A 600 -10.42 2.32 1.52
N PRO A 601 -10.59 1.08 1.02
CA PRO A 601 -11.74 0.74 0.20
C PRO A 601 -13.05 0.83 0.98
N SER A 602 -14.13 1.25 0.31
CA SER A 602 -15.48 1.34 0.88
C SER A 602 -16.53 0.94 -0.17
N GLY A 603 -17.32 -0.10 0.14
CA GLY A 603 -18.25 -0.70 -0.82
C GLY A 603 -17.53 -1.13 -2.11
N ASP A 604 -18.04 -0.70 -3.26
CA ASP A 604 -17.44 -0.97 -4.58
C ASP A 604 -16.23 -0.05 -4.92
N MET A 605 -15.94 0.94 -4.07
CA MET A 605 -14.87 1.91 -4.31
C MET A 605 -13.56 1.44 -3.66
N GLN A 606 -12.50 1.36 -4.46
CA GLN A 606 -11.14 1.09 -3.99
C GLN A 606 -10.51 2.33 -3.36
N SER A 607 -9.40 2.15 -2.64
CA SER A 607 -8.62 3.28 -2.13
C SER A 607 -8.17 4.22 -3.24
N VAL A 608 -7.97 5.50 -2.93
CA VAL A 608 -7.37 6.47 -3.84
C VAL A 608 -5.97 6.00 -4.28
N SER A 609 -5.60 6.32 -5.52
CA SER A 609 -4.27 6.06 -6.05
C SER A 609 -3.45 7.35 -6.13
N SER A 610 -2.41 7.48 -5.30
CA SER A 610 -1.39 8.51 -5.44
C SER A 610 -0.52 8.18 -6.66
N ASN A 611 -0.67 8.96 -7.73
CA ASN A 611 0.04 8.76 -8.99
C ASN A 611 1.16 9.79 -9.11
N ILE A 612 2.40 9.31 -9.02
CA ILE A 612 3.58 10.15 -8.78
C ILE A 612 4.65 9.81 -9.81
N ASP A 613 5.26 10.84 -10.39
CA ASP A 613 6.45 10.68 -11.23
C ASP A 613 7.70 10.37 -10.40
N ASP A 614 8.69 9.79 -11.07
CA ASP A 614 9.90 9.28 -10.42
C ASP A 614 10.76 10.39 -9.80
N ARG A 615 10.86 11.57 -10.42
CA ARG A 615 11.64 12.69 -9.87
C ARG A 615 11.00 13.20 -8.58
N THR A 616 9.70 13.42 -8.60
CA THR A 616 8.93 13.90 -7.44
C THR A 616 8.98 12.92 -6.28
N MET A 617 8.94 11.60 -6.55
CA MET A 617 9.13 10.58 -5.54
C MET A 617 10.46 10.75 -4.80
N HIS A 618 11.58 10.88 -5.51
CA HIS A 618 12.92 10.96 -4.92
C HIS A 618 13.21 12.32 -4.26
N GLU A 619 12.87 13.43 -4.92
CA GLU A 619 13.21 14.78 -4.47
C GLU A 619 12.30 15.33 -3.36
N PHE A 620 11.16 14.70 -3.10
CA PHE A 620 10.21 15.17 -2.09
C PHE A 620 9.79 14.08 -1.11
N TYR A 621 9.07 13.06 -1.57
CA TYR A 621 8.42 12.10 -0.66
C TYR A 621 9.38 11.13 -0.02
N LEU A 622 10.36 10.62 -0.78
CA LEU A 622 11.33 9.64 -0.31
C LEU A 622 12.41 10.26 0.59
N TRP A 623 12.67 11.56 0.42
CA TRP A 623 13.71 12.29 1.13
C TRP A 623 13.65 12.08 2.66
N PRO A 624 12.56 12.39 3.38
CA PRO A 624 12.54 12.20 4.83
C PRO A 624 12.60 10.72 5.25
N PHE A 625 12.12 9.78 4.44
CA PHE A 625 12.30 8.35 4.71
C PHE A 625 13.77 7.92 4.54
N GLN A 626 14.48 8.50 3.57
CA GLN A 626 15.91 8.27 3.38
C GLN A 626 16.72 8.73 4.61
N ASP A 627 16.40 9.89 5.19
CA ASP A 627 17.01 10.38 6.44
C ASP A 627 16.66 9.50 7.64
N ALA A 628 15.41 9.02 7.74
CA ALA A 628 14.98 8.11 8.81
C ALA A 628 15.68 6.75 8.74
N ILE A 629 15.86 6.19 7.53
CA ILE A 629 16.60 4.94 7.33
C ILE A 629 18.09 5.16 7.60
N HIS A 630 18.65 6.29 7.20
CA HIS A 630 20.04 6.64 7.54
C HIS A 630 20.26 6.77 9.05
N ALA A 631 19.26 7.27 9.79
CA ALA A 631 19.26 7.27 11.26
C ALA A 631 19.10 5.88 11.89
N GLY A 632 18.80 4.86 11.07
CA GLY A 632 18.73 3.45 11.44
C GLY A 632 17.33 2.90 11.66
N SER A 633 16.25 3.58 11.22
CA SER A 633 14.88 3.15 11.49
C SER A 633 14.69 1.65 11.20
N GLY A 634 14.31 0.88 12.22
CA GLY A 634 14.32 -0.59 12.17
C GLY A 634 13.04 -1.22 11.59
N ASN A 635 11.98 -0.43 11.42
CA ASN A 635 10.71 -0.82 10.83
C ASN A 635 10.13 0.32 9.98
N ILE A 636 9.42 -0.04 8.91
CA ILE A 636 8.67 0.89 8.07
C ILE A 636 7.24 0.41 7.96
N MET A 637 6.28 1.32 8.12
CA MET A 637 4.86 1.00 7.92
C MET A 637 4.43 1.37 6.51
N CYS A 638 4.00 0.38 5.73
CA CYS A 638 3.42 0.65 4.41
C CYS A 638 1.99 1.21 4.54
N SER A 639 1.67 2.15 3.65
CA SER A 639 0.47 2.98 3.70
C SER A 639 -0.78 2.34 3.07
N TYR A 640 -1.95 2.91 3.39
CA TYR A 640 -3.27 2.42 2.97
C TYR A 640 -3.56 2.53 1.47
N GLN A 641 -3.25 3.69 0.91
CA GLN A 641 -3.63 4.06 -0.44
C GLN A 641 -2.87 3.26 -1.50
N ARG A 642 -3.35 3.33 -2.74
CA ARG A 642 -2.64 2.78 -3.90
C ARG A 642 -1.57 3.77 -4.36
N LEU A 643 -0.49 3.25 -4.94
CA LEU A 643 0.62 3.97 -5.53
C LEU A 643 0.73 3.54 -6.98
N ASN A 644 0.53 4.47 -7.91
CA ASN A 644 0.44 4.15 -9.35
C ASN A 644 -0.48 2.94 -9.61
N ASN A 645 -1.61 2.89 -8.90
CA ASN A 645 -2.67 1.88 -8.90
C ASN A 645 -2.33 0.51 -8.30
N SER A 646 -1.19 0.35 -7.62
CA SER A 646 -0.86 -0.82 -6.80
C SER A 646 -0.87 -0.46 -5.31
N TYR A 647 -1.60 -1.19 -4.47
CA TYR A 647 -1.70 -0.94 -3.03
C TYR A 647 -0.33 -0.78 -2.36
N GLY A 648 -0.17 0.21 -1.47
CA GLY A 648 1.13 0.54 -0.87
C GLY A 648 1.82 -0.65 -0.19
N CYS A 649 1.04 -1.49 0.50
CA CYS A 649 1.53 -2.72 1.13
C CYS A 649 1.73 -3.93 0.19
N ALA A 650 1.44 -3.78 -1.10
CA ALA A 650 1.68 -4.78 -2.14
C ALA A 650 2.43 -4.21 -3.36
N ASN A 651 3.00 -3.01 -3.26
CA ASN A 651 3.68 -2.34 -4.36
C ASN A 651 5.16 -2.71 -4.37
N SER A 652 5.55 -3.56 -5.33
CA SER A 652 6.92 -4.05 -5.41
C SER A 652 7.94 -2.98 -5.83
N LYS A 653 7.57 -1.98 -6.64
CA LYS A 653 8.48 -0.86 -6.96
C LYS A 653 8.82 -0.05 -5.72
N SER A 654 7.84 0.29 -4.87
CA SER A 654 8.13 1.08 -3.66
C SER A 654 8.86 0.25 -2.60
N LEU A 655 8.42 -0.98 -2.31
CA LEU A 655 8.97 -1.79 -1.22
C LEU A 655 10.27 -2.52 -1.60
N ASN A 656 10.31 -3.23 -2.73
CA ASN A 656 11.52 -3.94 -3.14
C ASN A 656 12.51 -3.01 -3.86
N GLY A 657 12.02 -2.16 -4.76
CA GLY A 657 12.84 -1.24 -5.55
C GLY A 657 13.39 -0.09 -4.71
N LEU A 658 12.54 0.84 -4.30
CA LEU A 658 12.97 2.05 -3.60
C LEU A 658 13.49 1.72 -2.19
N LEU A 659 12.65 1.10 -1.34
CA LEU A 659 12.98 0.92 0.07
C LEU A 659 14.13 -0.07 0.31
N LYS A 660 13.96 -1.33 -0.12
CA LYS A 660 14.92 -2.40 0.22
C LYS A 660 16.16 -2.44 -0.68
N THR A 661 16.07 -1.98 -1.94
CA THR A 661 17.22 -1.98 -2.87
C THR A 661 17.93 -0.65 -2.88
N GLU A 662 17.22 0.45 -3.19
CA GLU A 662 17.86 1.76 -3.37
C GLU A 662 18.27 2.41 -2.05
N LEU A 663 17.41 2.37 -1.02
CA LEU A 663 17.70 2.92 0.30
C LEU A 663 18.41 1.93 1.23
N GLY A 664 18.69 0.71 0.77
CA GLY A 664 19.44 -0.30 1.53
C GLY A 664 18.76 -0.76 2.82
N PHE A 665 17.44 -0.63 2.96
CA PHE A 665 16.72 -0.91 4.20
C PHE A 665 16.86 -2.38 4.66
N GLN A 666 17.47 -2.58 5.83
CA GLN A 666 17.71 -3.90 6.44
C GLN A 666 16.57 -4.37 7.36
N GLY A 667 15.75 -3.44 7.87
CA GLY A 667 14.63 -3.73 8.74
C GLY A 667 13.46 -4.45 8.03
N TRP A 668 12.30 -4.44 8.68
CA TRP A 668 11.08 -5.12 8.20
C TRP A 668 9.95 -4.13 7.90
N VAL A 669 9.04 -4.51 7.01
CA VAL A 669 7.87 -3.73 6.61
C VAL A 669 6.62 -4.29 7.29
N VAL A 670 5.92 -3.45 8.04
CA VAL A 670 4.63 -3.75 8.65
C VAL A 670 3.50 -3.13 7.83
N SER A 671 2.36 -3.80 7.69
CA SER A 671 1.17 -3.17 7.15
C SER A 671 0.60 -2.14 8.12
N ASP A 672 0.05 -1.04 7.59
CA ASP A 672 -0.95 -0.30 8.37
C ASP A 672 -2.18 -1.20 8.63
N TRP A 673 -2.99 -0.84 9.62
CA TRP A 673 -4.07 -1.66 10.16
C TRP A 673 -5.20 -1.77 9.13
N GLY A 674 -5.27 -2.91 8.44
CA GLY A 674 -6.23 -3.15 7.37
C GLY A 674 -5.73 -2.80 5.96
N ALA A 675 -4.47 -2.38 5.80
CA ALA A 675 -3.88 -2.06 4.50
C ALA A 675 -3.44 -3.30 3.69
N GLN A 676 -3.59 -4.50 4.24
CA GLN A 676 -3.29 -5.74 3.50
C GLN A 676 -4.44 -6.09 2.56
N HIS A 677 -4.22 -5.89 1.26
CA HIS A 677 -5.19 -6.21 0.20
C HIS A 677 -4.74 -7.33 -0.75
N ALA A 678 -3.62 -8.01 -0.44
CA ALA A 678 -3.15 -9.17 -1.21
C ALA A 678 -2.44 -10.21 -0.33
N GLY A 679 -2.54 -11.49 -0.72
CA GLY A 679 -1.89 -12.63 -0.04
C GLY A 679 -0.44 -12.82 -0.49
N ALA A 680 -0.16 -13.85 -1.29
CA ALA A 680 1.18 -14.16 -1.80
C ALA A 680 1.84 -12.98 -2.54
N ALA A 681 1.07 -12.17 -3.25
CA ALA A 681 1.60 -11.01 -3.96
C ALA A 681 2.19 -9.96 -3.01
N ALA A 682 1.56 -9.69 -1.85
CA ALA A 682 2.11 -8.77 -0.86
C ALA A 682 3.40 -9.31 -0.22
N ALA A 683 3.42 -10.62 0.07
CA ALA A 683 4.60 -11.32 0.57
C ALA A 683 5.80 -11.19 -0.40
N LEU A 684 5.58 -11.43 -1.69
CA LEU A 684 6.60 -11.31 -2.72
C LEU A 684 6.98 -9.85 -3.01
N ALA A 685 6.03 -8.91 -2.85
CA ALA A 685 6.24 -7.49 -3.12
C ALA A 685 7.07 -6.77 -2.05
N GLY A 686 7.34 -7.43 -0.92
CA GLY A 686 8.28 -6.94 0.09
C GLY A 686 7.68 -6.62 1.45
N MET A 687 6.38 -6.85 1.67
CA MET A 687 5.79 -6.77 3.01
C MET A 687 6.26 -7.94 3.88
N ASP A 688 6.52 -7.70 5.18
CA ASP A 688 7.08 -8.70 6.09
C ASP A 688 6.10 -9.11 7.21
N VAL A 689 5.26 -8.19 7.69
CA VAL A 689 4.29 -8.45 8.77
C VAL A 689 2.94 -7.81 8.46
N ALA A 690 1.86 -8.58 8.62
CA ALA A 690 0.48 -8.12 8.51
C ALA A 690 -0.09 -7.75 9.89
N MET A 691 -0.64 -6.54 10.01
CA MET A 691 -1.34 -6.03 11.19
C MET A 691 -2.79 -5.62 10.87
N PRO A 692 -3.74 -5.80 11.81
CA PRO A 692 -3.57 -6.37 13.16
C PRO A 692 -3.49 -7.91 13.18
N ASN A 693 -3.81 -8.57 12.06
CA ASN A 693 -3.71 -10.02 11.90
C ASN A 693 -3.54 -10.36 10.41
N GLY A 694 -3.19 -11.61 10.12
CA GLY A 694 -3.02 -12.12 8.76
C GLY A 694 -4.13 -13.05 8.29
N ASN A 695 -5.18 -13.31 9.07
CA ASN A 695 -6.03 -14.49 8.88
C ASN A 695 -6.83 -14.50 7.55
N ALA A 696 -7.12 -13.34 6.98
CA ALA A 696 -7.87 -13.26 5.72
C ALA A 696 -7.03 -13.61 4.47
N LEU A 697 -5.71 -13.43 4.52
CA LEU A 697 -4.85 -13.47 3.32
C LEU A 697 -3.52 -14.21 3.53
N TRP A 698 -3.03 -14.26 4.77
CA TRP A 698 -1.86 -14.99 5.25
C TRP A 698 -2.31 -16.04 6.29
N GLY A 699 -1.47 -16.37 7.28
CA GLY A 699 -1.73 -17.49 8.20
C GLY A 699 -1.64 -18.83 7.46
N SER A 700 -2.67 -19.68 7.58
CA SER A 700 -2.73 -20.97 6.87
C SER A 700 -2.56 -20.81 5.36
N HIS A 701 -3.13 -19.76 4.76
CA HIS A 701 -2.99 -19.49 3.33
C HIS A 701 -1.54 -19.24 2.89
N LEU A 702 -0.72 -18.62 3.74
CA LEU A 702 0.69 -18.40 3.43
C LEU A 702 1.52 -19.67 3.62
N VAL A 703 1.16 -20.51 4.60
CA VAL A 703 1.72 -21.87 4.74
C VAL A 703 1.43 -22.70 3.49
N ASP A 704 0.18 -22.69 3.01
CA ASP A 704 -0.22 -23.40 1.80
C ASP A 704 0.50 -22.86 0.57
N ALA A 705 0.65 -21.55 0.46
CA ALA A 705 1.41 -20.91 -0.62
C ALA A 705 2.89 -21.33 -0.64
N VAL A 706 3.48 -21.63 0.52
CA VAL A 706 4.83 -22.20 0.60
C VAL A 706 4.83 -23.68 0.21
N LYS A 707 3.91 -24.48 0.79
CA LYS A 707 3.80 -25.92 0.51
C LYS A 707 3.51 -26.23 -0.95
N ASN A 708 2.74 -25.37 -1.63
CA ASN A 708 2.41 -25.52 -3.05
C ASN A 708 3.40 -24.83 -4.01
N GLY A 709 4.44 -24.16 -3.48
CA GLY A 709 5.52 -23.53 -4.27
C GLY A 709 5.21 -22.14 -4.83
N SER A 710 4.06 -21.53 -4.51
CA SER A 710 3.72 -20.16 -4.93
C SER A 710 4.59 -19.09 -4.25
N VAL A 711 5.07 -19.36 -3.03
CA VAL A 711 6.00 -18.53 -2.28
C VAL A 711 7.17 -19.39 -1.84
N ALA A 712 8.41 -18.97 -2.09
CA ALA A 712 9.57 -19.69 -1.58
C ALA A 712 9.66 -19.58 -0.05
N GLU A 713 9.96 -20.67 0.66
CA GLU A 713 10.15 -20.62 2.13
C GLU A 713 11.25 -19.62 2.52
N THR A 714 12.29 -19.48 1.70
CA THR A 714 13.36 -18.49 1.91
C THR A 714 12.85 -17.05 1.96
N ARG A 715 11.71 -16.75 1.32
CA ARG A 715 11.07 -15.44 1.43
C ARG A 715 10.46 -15.24 2.82
N ILE A 716 9.85 -16.28 3.39
CA ILE A 716 9.34 -16.26 4.77
C ILE A 716 10.51 -16.15 5.77
N ASP A 717 11.59 -16.90 5.53
CA ASP A 717 12.81 -16.78 6.34
C ASP A 717 13.30 -15.33 6.37
N ASP A 718 13.37 -14.66 5.22
CA ASP A 718 13.81 -13.26 5.15
C ASP A 718 12.90 -12.31 5.94
N MET A 719 11.57 -12.47 5.88
CA MET A 719 10.63 -11.67 6.69
C MET A 719 10.95 -11.78 8.18
N VAL A 720 11.08 -13.02 8.66
CA VAL A 720 11.29 -13.30 10.08
C VAL A 720 12.70 -12.91 10.52
N ILE A 721 13.72 -13.11 9.67
CA ILE A 721 15.08 -12.66 9.95
C ILE A 721 15.12 -11.14 10.10
N ARG A 722 14.46 -10.37 9.22
CA ARG A 722 14.39 -8.90 9.34
C ARG A 722 13.76 -8.48 10.67
N THR A 723 12.63 -9.10 11.03
CA THR A 723 11.92 -8.81 12.30
C THR A 723 12.79 -9.12 13.52
N LEU A 724 13.40 -10.31 13.58
CA LEU A 724 14.20 -10.73 14.74
C LEU A 724 15.58 -10.07 14.77
N ALA A 725 16.17 -9.73 13.62
CA ALA A 725 17.41 -8.97 13.58
C ALA A 725 17.20 -7.58 14.19
N THR A 726 16.09 -6.91 13.91
CA THR A 726 15.79 -5.62 14.55
C THR A 726 15.60 -5.78 16.07
N TRP A 727 14.94 -6.85 16.53
CA TRP A 727 14.78 -7.18 17.96
C TRP A 727 16.13 -7.35 18.67
N TYR A 728 17.06 -8.10 18.06
CA TYR A 728 18.43 -8.26 18.57
C TYR A 728 19.25 -6.96 18.49
N LEU A 729 19.12 -6.18 17.41
CA LEU A 729 19.87 -4.94 17.21
C LEU A 729 19.53 -3.91 18.29
N MET A 730 18.27 -3.87 18.73
CA MET A 730 17.81 -3.00 19.81
C MET A 730 18.11 -3.56 21.22
N GLY A 731 18.76 -4.73 21.33
CA GLY A 731 19.07 -5.38 22.60
C GLY A 731 17.83 -5.82 23.39
N GLN A 732 16.73 -6.12 22.69
CA GLN A 732 15.45 -6.47 23.33
C GLN A 732 15.40 -7.93 23.82
N ASP A 733 16.45 -8.71 23.58
CA ASP A 733 16.66 -10.09 24.03
C ASP A 733 17.28 -10.21 25.44
N GLN A 734 17.62 -9.08 26.06
CA GLN A 734 18.28 -9.00 27.36
C GLN A 734 17.28 -8.48 28.42
N ASP A 735 17.57 -7.34 29.04
CA ASP A 735 16.77 -6.76 30.13
C ASP A 735 15.61 -5.87 29.62
N PHE A 736 14.92 -6.30 28.56
CA PHE A 736 13.76 -5.57 28.05
C PHE A 736 12.49 -5.94 28.84
N PRO A 737 11.65 -4.97 29.26
CA PRO A 737 10.44 -5.28 30.00
C PRO A 737 9.48 -6.18 29.22
N GLU A 738 8.64 -6.94 29.94
CA GLU A 738 7.63 -7.80 29.32
C GLU A 738 6.75 -7.00 28.33
N PRO A 739 6.49 -7.52 27.13
CA PRO A 739 5.70 -6.81 26.12
C PRO A 739 4.35 -6.29 26.65
N GLY A 740 4.15 -4.97 26.62
CA GLY A 740 2.93 -4.30 27.08
C GLY A 740 2.72 -4.28 28.59
N VAL A 741 3.78 -4.37 29.40
CA VAL A 741 3.68 -4.33 30.86
C VAL A 741 3.01 -3.05 31.37
N GLY A 742 1.97 -3.22 32.20
CA GLY A 742 1.19 -2.09 32.74
C GLY A 742 0.30 -1.37 31.71
N MET A 743 0.14 -1.94 30.51
CA MET A 743 -0.79 -1.45 29.49
C MET A 743 -2.05 -2.30 29.48
N ALA A 744 -2.96 -2.05 30.43
CA ALA A 744 -4.20 -2.85 30.54
C ALA A 744 -5.21 -2.52 29.43
N MET A 745 -5.87 -3.54 28.87
CA MET A 745 -6.97 -3.35 27.91
C MET A 745 -8.16 -2.55 28.47
N ASP A 746 -8.36 -2.59 29.79
CA ASP A 746 -9.45 -1.90 30.47
C ASP A 746 -8.91 -1.21 31.73
N LEU A 747 -8.62 0.07 31.60
CA LEU A 747 -8.08 0.92 32.68
C LEU A 747 -9.09 1.17 33.81
N THR A 748 -10.37 0.78 33.65
CA THR A 748 -11.39 0.93 34.70
C THR A 748 -11.34 -0.19 35.75
N LYS A 749 -10.56 -1.25 35.49
CA LYS A 749 -10.35 -2.38 36.42
C LYS A 749 -9.00 -2.26 37.11
N PRO A 750 -8.82 -2.87 38.30
CA PRO A 750 -7.51 -2.98 38.94
C PRO A 750 -6.49 -3.62 37.99
N HIS A 751 -5.34 -2.97 37.83
CA HIS A 751 -4.25 -3.43 36.96
C HIS A 751 -2.89 -3.02 37.54
N LYS A 752 -1.80 -3.57 36.96
CA LYS A 752 -0.43 -3.26 37.39
C LYS A 752 -0.08 -1.82 37.00
N ILE A 753 0.16 -0.97 37.99
CA ILE A 753 0.64 0.39 37.77
C ILE A 753 2.11 0.34 37.35
N VAL A 754 2.40 0.99 36.22
CA VAL A 754 3.76 1.26 35.73
C VAL A 754 3.79 2.73 35.35
N ASP A 755 4.48 3.56 36.13
CA ASP A 755 4.64 4.99 35.82
C ASP A 755 5.86 5.18 34.93
N ALA A 756 5.61 5.54 33.69
CA ALA A 756 6.65 5.71 32.68
C ALA A 756 7.21 7.15 32.65
N ARG A 757 6.50 8.10 33.27
CA ARG A 757 6.89 9.51 33.25
C ARG A 757 8.19 9.70 34.02
N ASN A 758 9.08 10.49 33.43
CA ASN A 758 10.36 10.79 34.03
C ASN A 758 10.51 12.29 34.27
N SER A 759 10.66 12.66 35.54
CA SER A 759 10.73 14.06 35.98
C SER A 759 11.92 14.84 35.39
N SER A 760 12.97 14.14 34.94
CA SER A 760 14.12 14.77 34.27
C SER A 760 13.76 15.41 32.92
N PHE A 761 12.65 15.01 32.28
CA PHE A 761 12.19 15.59 31.01
C PHE A 761 11.17 16.73 31.18
N ARG A 762 10.88 17.18 32.41
CA ARG A 762 9.91 18.26 32.65
C ARG A 762 10.28 19.57 31.95
N SER A 763 11.57 19.91 31.89
CA SER A 763 12.03 21.08 31.12
C SER A 763 11.84 20.84 29.63
N THR A 764 12.23 19.68 29.09
CA THR A 764 12.01 19.33 27.68
C THR A 764 10.54 19.39 27.27
N LEU A 765 9.60 18.98 28.12
CA LEU A 765 8.16 19.10 27.85
C LEU A 765 7.71 20.56 27.78
N LEU A 766 8.23 21.42 28.67
CA LEU A 766 7.93 22.85 28.67
C LEU A 766 8.61 23.58 27.52
N ASP A 767 9.91 23.40 27.33
CA ASP A 767 10.70 24.00 26.25
C ASP A 767 10.16 23.55 24.89
N GLY A 768 9.81 22.26 24.79
CA GLY A 768 9.14 21.67 23.63
C GLY A 768 7.81 22.32 23.29
N ALA A 769 7.02 22.66 24.31
CA ALA A 769 5.80 23.43 24.14
C ALA A 769 6.07 24.90 23.84
N VAL A 770 7.08 25.55 24.44
CA VAL A 770 7.38 26.98 24.22
C VAL A 770 7.88 27.22 22.79
N GLU A 771 8.84 26.42 22.33
CA GLU A 771 9.56 26.70 21.09
C GLU A 771 8.75 26.47 19.81
N GLY A 772 7.66 25.68 19.85
CA GLY A 772 6.79 25.46 18.68
C GLY A 772 5.64 26.45 18.53
N HIS A 773 5.52 27.44 19.42
CA HIS A 773 4.60 28.57 19.24
C HIS A 773 5.22 29.61 18.30
N VAL A 774 4.43 30.09 17.35
CA VAL A 774 4.90 31.04 16.34
C VAL A 774 4.13 32.35 16.45
N LEU A 775 4.83 33.41 16.87
CA LEU A 775 4.31 34.77 16.87
C LEU A 775 4.36 35.33 15.45
N VAL A 776 3.22 35.65 14.83
CA VAL A 776 3.19 36.12 13.42
C VAL A 776 2.76 37.58 13.29
N LYS A 777 2.18 38.16 14.34
CA LYS A 777 1.87 39.58 14.44
C LYS A 777 2.12 40.05 15.85
N ASN A 778 2.76 41.20 16.00
CA ASN A 778 2.85 41.95 17.25
C ASN A 778 3.04 43.44 16.93
N ILE A 779 2.01 44.24 17.13
CA ILE A 779 2.02 45.68 16.88
C ILE A 779 1.70 46.45 18.15
N ARG A 780 2.11 47.72 18.20
CA ARG A 780 1.90 48.62 19.35
C ARG A 780 2.48 48.07 20.68
N SER A 781 3.51 47.22 20.59
CA SER A 781 4.11 46.54 21.74
C SER A 781 3.07 45.85 22.63
N ALA A 782 2.05 45.25 22.01
CA ALA A 782 0.97 44.57 22.71
C ALA A 782 1.46 43.36 23.51
N LEU A 783 2.47 42.67 22.99
CA LEU A 783 3.21 41.65 23.71
C LEU A 783 4.70 42.05 23.84
N PRO A 784 5.38 41.66 24.94
CA PRO A 784 4.82 40.93 26.07
C PRO A 784 3.91 41.77 26.98
N LEU A 785 2.91 41.13 27.59
CA LEU A 785 2.13 41.66 28.69
C LEU A 785 3.06 41.94 29.87
N ARG A 786 2.80 43.05 30.57
CA ARG A 786 3.53 43.39 31.81
C ARG A 786 2.73 42.88 33.00
N GLU A 787 2.05 43.78 33.71
CA GLU A 787 1.21 43.46 34.86
C GLU A 787 -0.16 44.13 34.68
N PRO A 788 -0.98 43.67 33.71
CA PRO A 788 -2.28 44.28 33.43
C PRO A 788 -3.18 44.20 34.67
N LYS A 789 -3.93 45.25 34.98
CA LYS A 789 -4.88 45.23 36.10
C LYS A 789 -6.18 44.52 35.74
N MET A 790 -6.54 44.49 34.45
CA MET A 790 -7.74 43.81 33.96
C MET A 790 -7.49 43.12 32.62
N LEU A 791 -7.82 41.83 32.54
CA LEU A 791 -7.82 41.04 31.32
C LEU A 791 -9.20 40.41 31.08
N SER A 792 -9.64 40.41 29.82
CA SER A 792 -10.79 39.63 29.39
C SER A 792 -10.35 38.45 28.52
N ILE A 793 -10.86 37.25 28.79
CA ILE A 793 -10.46 36.00 28.14
C ILE A 793 -11.68 35.40 27.44
N PHE A 794 -11.58 35.20 26.14
CA PHE A 794 -12.68 34.71 25.31
C PHE A 794 -12.28 33.48 24.52
N GLY A 795 -13.29 32.70 24.14
CA GLY A 795 -13.15 31.61 23.20
C GLY A 795 -13.00 30.24 23.84
N TYR A 796 -13.56 29.27 23.16
CA TYR A 796 -13.78 27.92 23.64
C TYR A 796 -12.46 27.14 23.85
N SER A 797 -11.38 27.51 23.16
CA SER A 797 -10.07 26.85 23.27
C SER A 797 -9.22 27.37 24.45
N ALA A 798 -9.77 28.22 25.33
CA ALA A 798 -9.04 28.73 26.50
C ALA A 798 -9.07 27.77 27.71
N LYS A 799 -10.14 26.96 27.85
CA LYS A 799 -10.38 26.07 29.00
C LYS A 799 -9.94 24.64 28.72
N ASN A 800 -9.86 23.81 29.76
CA ASN A 800 -9.76 22.35 29.59
C ASN A 800 -11.03 21.77 28.95
N PRO A 801 -10.93 20.60 28.31
CA PRO A 801 -12.07 19.74 28.09
C PRO A 801 -12.78 19.39 29.38
N ASP A 802 -14.10 19.26 29.30
CA ASP A 802 -14.93 19.00 30.49
C ASP A 802 -14.68 17.62 31.12
N HIS A 803 -14.13 16.67 30.34
CA HIS A 803 -13.78 15.32 30.80
C HIS A 803 -12.37 14.92 30.36
N ASN A 804 -11.63 14.25 31.26
CA ASN A 804 -10.38 13.56 30.98
C ASN A 804 -10.32 12.28 31.82
N ASN A 805 -11.06 11.25 31.40
CA ASN A 805 -11.11 9.97 32.09
C ASN A 805 -11.11 8.81 31.09
N PRO A 806 -10.37 7.73 31.36
CA PRO A 806 -10.45 6.53 30.54
C PRO A 806 -11.83 5.89 30.73
N THR A 807 -12.46 5.47 29.62
CA THR A 807 -13.68 4.66 29.65
C THR A 807 -13.45 3.34 28.91
N PRO A 808 -14.24 2.29 29.20
CA PRO A 808 -14.11 1.02 28.48
C PRO A 808 -14.39 1.21 26.98
N ALA A 809 -13.74 0.40 26.14
CA ALA A 809 -13.91 0.38 24.68
C ALA A 809 -13.49 1.68 23.95
N PHE A 810 -13.94 1.82 22.70
CA PHE A 810 -13.68 2.96 21.81
C PHE A 810 -14.20 4.24 22.48
N SER A 811 -13.28 5.11 22.92
CA SER A 811 -13.59 6.30 23.73
C SER A 811 -12.90 7.58 23.23
N PRO A 812 -13.41 8.77 23.58
CA PRO A 812 -12.76 10.04 23.24
C PRO A 812 -11.33 10.12 23.78
N TRP A 813 -11.09 9.66 25.00
CA TRP A 813 -9.78 9.66 25.65
C TRP A 813 -8.74 8.82 24.92
N LEU A 814 -9.16 7.65 24.39
CA LEU A 814 -8.26 6.77 23.65
C LEU A 814 -7.78 7.38 22.31
N PHE A 815 -8.56 8.29 21.72
CA PHE A 815 -8.31 8.85 20.39
C PHE A 815 -8.09 10.36 20.40
N GLY A 816 -7.84 10.99 21.56
CA GLY A 816 -7.55 12.42 21.67
C GLY A 816 -8.70 13.31 21.19
N ALA A 817 -9.94 12.89 21.44
CA ALA A 817 -11.15 13.56 21.00
C ALA A 817 -11.92 14.20 22.16
N GLU A 818 -11.27 14.52 23.29
CA GLU A 818 -11.91 15.16 24.45
C GLU A 818 -12.43 16.56 24.12
N SER A 819 -11.69 17.29 23.28
CA SER A 819 -12.05 18.64 22.83
C SER A 819 -13.07 18.64 21.68
N PHE A 820 -13.42 17.48 21.14
CA PHE A 820 -14.18 17.31 19.90
C PHE A 820 -15.44 16.44 20.11
N ASN A 821 -16.41 16.58 19.21
CA ASN A 821 -17.60 15.72 19.23
C ASN A 821 -17.26 14.34 18.67
N TYR A 822 -17.07 13.36 19.55
CA TYR A 822 -16.66 12.01 19.19
C TYR A 822 -17.55 11.30 18.14
N THR A 823 -18.83 11.66 18.06
CA THR A 823 -19.74 11.07 17.05
C THR A 823 -19.37 11.46 15.62
N GLU A 824 -18.77 12.63 15.43
CA GLU A 824 -18.23 13.10 14.14
C GLU A 824 -16.92 12.41 13.76
N PHE A 825 -16.21 11.82 14.72
CA PHE A 825 -15.00 11.02 14.48
C PHE A 825 -15.34 9.56 14.18
N GLY A 826 -16.24 8.95 14.97
CA GLY A 826 -16.57 7.54 14.86
C GLY A 826 -17.11 7.14 13.48
N GLY A 827 -17.91 7.98 12.84
CA GLY A 827 -18.46 7.71 11.50
C GLY A 827 -17.38 7.46 10.45
N PRO A 828 -16.55 8.47 10.10
CA PRO A 828 -15.45 8.33 9.14
C PRO A 828 -14.44 7.23 9.53
N PHE A 829 -14.11 7.11 10.82
CA PHE A 829 -13.15 6.12 11.30
C PHE A 829 -13.59 4.67 11.04
N PHE A 830 -14.89 4.37 11.16
CA PHE A 830 -15.46 3.05 10.85
C PHE A 830 -15.94 2.89 9.41
N GLY A 831 -15.60 3.83 8.51
CA GLY A 831 -15.96 3.76 7.09
C GLY A 831 -17.41 4.14 6.78
N TYR A 832 -18.15 4.74 7.73
CA TYR A 832 -19.47 5.31 7.47
C TYR A 832 -19.33 6.68 6.78
N THR A 833 -19.08 6.68 5.48
CA THR A 833 -18.99 7.90 4.68
C THR A 833 -20.38 8.55 4.53
N GLY A 834 -20.52 9.80 4.96
CA GLY A 834 -21.67 10.66 4.63
C GLY A 834 -22.79 10.80 5.67
N ALA A 835 -22.72 10.12 6.82
CA ALA A 835 -23.75 10.25 7.87
C ALA A 835 -23.51 11.41 8.86
N TYR A 836 -22.25 11.84 9.03
CA TYR A 836 -21.85 12.90 9.97
C TYR A 836 -20.78 13.78 9.31
N GLY A 837 -20.97 15.11 9.33
CA GLY A 837 -19.98 16.05 8.81
C GLY A 837 -18.86 16.26 9.82
N THR A 838 -17.60 16.34 9.37
CA THR A 838 -16.48 16.73 10.23
C THR A 838 -16.43 18.24 10.38
N THR A 839 -16.35 18.74 11.61
CA THR A 839 -16.23 20.18 11.88
C THR A 839 -14.78 20.68 11.76
N THR A 840 -14.62 21.98 11.47
CA THR A 840 -13.31 22.66 11.38
C THR A 840 -12.67 22.91 12.75
N ILE A 841 -13.45 22.83 13.83
CA ILE A 841 -13.08 23.30 15.17
C ILE A 841 -13.53 22.31 16.24
N ALA A 842 -12.78 22.27 17.33
CA ALA A 842 -13.03 21.44 18.50
C ALA A 842 -13.59 22.32 19.63
N PHE A 843 -14.92 22.41 19.74
CA PHE A 843 -15.61 23.33 20.65
C PHE A 843 -15.41 23.06 22.15
N ASN A 844 -14.98 21.86 22.55
CA ASN A 844 -14.95 21.46 23.95
C ASN A 844 -13.58 21.68 24.60
N GLY A 845 -12.96 22.85 24.42
CA GLY A 845 -11.72 23.20 25.13
C GLY A 845 -10.46 23.25 24.27
N THR A 846 -9.34 23.35 24.97
CA THR A 846 -7.97 23.44 24.42
C THR A 846 -7.63 22.19 23.63
N LEU A 847 -6.94 22.35 22.50
CA LEU A 847 -6.46 21.22 21.70
C LEU A 847 -5.00 20.89 22.07
N TYR A 848 -4.79 19.78 22.79
CA TYR A 848 -3.45 19.32 23.20
C TYR A 848 -2.78 18.42 22.15
N SER A 849 -3.59 17.70 21.39
CA SER A 849 -3.23 16.79 20.29
C SER A 849 -4.37 16.81 19.27
N GLY A 850 -4.13 16.38 18.03
CA GLY A 850 -5.20 16.06 17.08
C GLY A 850 -5.85 14.72 17.42
N GLY A 851 -6.87 14.34 16.64
CA GLY A 851 -7.59 13.09 16.84
C GLY A 851 -7.03 11.89 16.05
N GLY A 852 -7.31 10.68 16.54
CA GLY A 852 -6.99 9.43 15.84
C GLY A 852 -5.87 8.62 16.49
N SER A 853 -5.16 7.83 15.68
CA SER A 853 -4.04 7.00 16.14
C SER A 853 -2.81 7.79 16.54
N GLY A 854 -2.63 9.00 16.00
CA GLY A 854 -1.59 9.94 16.42
C GLY A 854 -1.78 10.51 17.83
N ALA A 855 -2.94 10.31 18.45
CA ALA A 855 -3.29 10.93 19.73
C ALA A 855 -2.46 10.38 20.89
N THR A 856 -2.39 11.16 21.97
CA THR A 856 -1.64 10.86 23.19
C THR A 856 -2.56 10.66 24.38
N SER A 857 -2.19 9.80 25.32
CA SER A 857 -2.92 9.68 26.59
C SER A 857 -2.62 10.84 27.54
N GLN A 858 -3.66 11.58 27.91
CA GLN A 858 -3.56 12.78 28.74
C GLN A 858 -3.47 12.44 30.23
N SER A 859 -2.27 12.55 30.81
CA SER A 859 -2.07 12.31 32.26
C SER A 859 -2.17 13.58 33.12
N ALA A 860 -1.66 14.71 32.64
CA ALA A 860 -1.63 15.97 33.40
C ALA A 860 -1.50 17.19 32.47
N VAL A 861 -2.63 17.68 31.94
CA VAL A 861 -2.65 18.83 31.01
C VAL A 861 -2.99 20.14 31.73
N VAL A 862 -2.47 21.26 31.22
CA VAL A 862 -2.76 22.61 31.73
C VAL A 862 -3.29 23.48 30.60
N SER A 863 -4.51 24.02 30.76
CA SER A 863 -5.10 24.92 29.78
C SER A 863 -4.53 26.34 29.89
N PRO A 864 -4.61 27.18 28.83
CA PRO A 864 -4.25 28.59 28.92
C PRO A 864 -4.96 29.32 30.07
N PHE A 865 -6.25 29.04 30.28
CA PHE A 865 -7.00 29.66 31.36
C PHE A 865 -6.47 29.27 32.74
N ASP A 866 -6.15 28.00 33.00
CA ASP A 866 -5.59 27.58 34.29
C ASP A 866 -4.28 28.31 34.61
N ALA A 867 -3.40 28.44 33.61
CA ALA A 867 -2.14 29.14 33.76
C ALA A 867 -2.34 30.65 33.97
N LEU A 868 -3.31 31.26 33.28
CA LEU A 868 -3.68 32.66 33.46
C LEU A 868 -4.27 32.94 34.85
N VAL A 869 -5.06 32.02 35.42
CA VAL A 869 -5.56 32.14 36.79
C VAL A 869 -4.41 32.18 37.79
N GLN A 870 -3.41 31.31 37.63
CA GLN A 870 -2.22 31.33 38.50
C GLN A 870 -1.44 32.63 38.36
N ARG A 871 -1.26 33.13 37.13
CA ARG A 871 -0.57 34.40 36.87
C ARG A 871 -1.34 35.59 37.45
N ALA A 872 -2.65 35.64 37.24
CA ALA A 872 -3.49 36.71 37.75
C ALA A 872 -3.53 36.75 39.29
N TYR A 873 -3.47 35.59 39.95
CA TYR A 873 -3.34 35.52 41.40
C TYR A 873 -2.02 36.14 41.88
N ALA A 874 -0.91 35.88 41.18
CA ALA A 874 0.39 36.46 41.51
C ALA A 874 0.45 37.97 41.29
N ASP A 875 -0.14 38.46 40.19
CA ASP A 875 -0.05 39.87 39.77
C ASP A 875 -1.16 40.76 40.36
N GLY A 876 -2.20 40.16 40.96
CA GLY A 876 -3.41 40.87 41.38
C GLY A 876 -4.26 41.36 40.20
N THR A 877 -4.22 40.66 39.07
CA THR A 877 -5.00 40.98 37.86
C THR A 877 -6.46 40.52 38.01
N ALA A 878 -7.42 41.38 37.66
CA ALA A 878 -8.82 40.97 37.53
C ALA A 878 -9.04 40.24 36.20
N LEU A 879 -9.61 39.03 36.26
CA LEU A 879 -9.98 38.26 35.07
C LEU A 879 -11.50 38.27 34.85
N PHE A 880 -11.92 38.50 33.62
CA PHE A 880 -13.28 38.29 33.13
C PHE A 880 -13.24 37.31 31.97
N TRP A 881 -14.22 36.41 31.84
CA TRP A 881 -14.18 35.43 30.76
C TRP A 881 -15.55 34.97 30.26
N ASP A 882 -15.58 34.56 29.00
CA ASP A 882 -16.69 33.86 28.36
C ASP A 882 -16.15 32.89 27.30
N PHE A 883 -16.33 31.59 27.53
CA PHE A 883 -15.83 30.52 26.66
C PHE A 883 -16.89 29.94 25.73
N VAL A 884 -18.13 30.43 25.78
CA VAL A 884 -19.28 29.80 25.13
C VAL A 884 -19.86 30.69 24.03
N SER A 885 -19.95 31.99 24.28
CA SER A 885 -20.62 32.91 23.36
C SER A 885 -19.75 33.22 22.14
N GLY A 886 -20.33 33.15 20.94
CA GLY A 886 -19.70 33.67 19.72
C GLY A 886 -19.70 35.21 19.65
N ALA A 887 -20.50 35.87 20.49
CA ALA A 887 -20.60 37.32 20.57
C ALA A 887 -20.62 37.78 22.05
N PRO A 888 -19.52 37.55 22.81
CA PRO A 888 -19.48 37.81 24.24
C PRO A 888 -19.62 39.31 24.57
N PHE A 889 -20.05 39.62 25.80
CA PHE A 889 -19.92 40.97 26.32
C PHE A 889 -18.45 41.28 26.61
N VAL A 890 -17.96 42.41 26.12
CA VAL A 890 -16.56 42.82 26.26
C VAL A 890 -16.48 44.02 27.18
N ASN A 891 -15.75 43.89 28.30
CA ASN A 891 -15.55 45.01 29.21
C ASN A 891 -14.58 46.02 28.58
N PRO A 892 -14.99 47.28 28.33
CA PRO A 892 -14.14 48.28 27.69
C PRO A 892 -12.93 48.71 28.54
N MET A 893 -12.91 48.37 29.83
CA MET A 893 -11.78 48.64 30.72
C MET A 893 -10.69 47.56 30.68
N SER A 894 -10.85 46.50 29.88
CA SER A 894 -9.82 45.47 29.71
C SER A 894 -8.59 46.08 29.03
N GLU A 895 -7.41 45.92 29.64
CA GLU A 895 -6.15 46.40 29.06
C GLU A 895 -5.73 45.54 27.86
N ALA A 896 -6.10 44.26 27.88
CA ALA A 896 -6.04 43.36 26.73
C ALA A 896 -7.20 42.38 26.75
N CYS A 897 -7.61 41.93 25.56
CA CYS A 897 -8.55 40.84 25.38
C CYS A 897 -7.84 39.68 24.70
N LEU A 898 -7.81 38.54 25.37
CA LEU A 898 -7.20 37.31 24.86
C LEU A 898 -8.30 36.46 24.22
N VAL A 899 -8.15 36.08 22.96
CA VAL A 899 -9.11 35.24 22.23
C VAL A 899 -8.43 33.92 21.85
N PHE A 900 -9.00 32.81 22.32
CA PHE A 900 -8.49 31.46 22.07
C PHE A 900 -9.42 30.68 21.15
N GLY A 901 -8.92 30.31 19.97
CA GLY A 901 -9.59 29.42 19.02
C GLY A 901 -8.74 28.19 18.71
N ASN A 902 -9.28 27.26 17.93
CA ASN A 902 -8.51 26.14 17.43
C ASN A 902 -8.90 25.78 15.99
N ALA A 903 -8.06 24.99 15.33
CA ALA A 903 -8.37 24.34 14.06
C ALA A 903 -8.11 22.85 14.22
N TYR A 904 -9.19 22.06 14.22
CA TYR A 904 -9.13 20.64 14.49
C TYR A 904 -8.78 19.83 13.23
N ALA A 905 -8.12 18.70 13.42
CA ALA A 905 -7.81 17.72 12.39
C ALA A 905 -7.77 16.33 13.03
N THR A 906 -8.16 15.30 12.28
CA THR A 906 -8.22 13.94 12.78
C THR A 906 -7.94 12.92 11.70
N GLU A 907 -7.51 11.74 12.12
CA GLU A 907 -7.42 10.57 11.26
C GLU A 907 -8.78 10.21 10.63
N ALA A 908 -8.73 9.66 9.41
CA ALA A 908 -9.86 9.19 8.61
C ALA A 908 -10.78 10.27 8.03
N ALA A 909 -10.48 11.56 8.26
CA ALA A 909 -11.19 12.65 7.62
C ALA A 909 -10.29 13.85 7.33
N ASP A 910 -10.33 14.32 6.08
CA ASP A 910 -9.74 15.60 5.73
C ASP A 910 -10.62 16.74 6.24
N ARG A 911 -9.99 17.86 6.61
CA ARG A 911 -10.67 19.04 7.12
C ARG A 911 -11.59 19.62 6.05
N PRO A 912 -12.77 20.15 6.41
CA PRO A 912 -13.70 20.70 5.44
C PRO A 912 -13.28 22.09 4.92
N ALA A 913 -12.43 22.83 5.65
CA ALA A 913 -11.96 24.16 5.26
C ALA A 913 -10.69 24.58 6.03
N ALA A 914 -9.94 25.54 5.46
CA ALA A 914 -8.72 26.08 6.07
C ALA A 914 -9.02 27.24 7.03
N ARG A 915 -10.29 27.66 7.12
CA ARG A 915 -10.82 28.70 8.01
C ARG A 915 -12.20 28.31 8.54
N ASP A 916 -12.69 29.03 9.55
CA ASP A 916 -14.03 28.83 10.11
C ASP A 916 -14.68 30.16 10.50
N ASP A 917 -15.97 30.32 10.15
CA ASP A 917 -16.69 31.59 10.33
C ASP A 917 -17.01 31.89 11.80
N TYR A 918 -17.14 30.86 12.65
CA TYR A 918 -17.44 31.03 14.07
C TYR A 918 -16.29 31.73 14.81
N THR A 919 -15.07 31.19 14.69
CA THR A 919 -13.88 31.74 15.34
C THR A 919 -13.51 33.09 14.73
N ASP A 920 -13.58 33.23 13.40
CA ASP A 920 -13.34 34.51 12.73
C ASP A 920 -14.35 35.57 13.20
N GLY A 921 -15.62 35.20 13.37
CA GLY A 921 -16.68 36.05 13.90
C GLY A 921 -16.45 36.47 15.35
N LEU A 922 -16.08 35.53 16.21
CA LEU A 922 -15.73 35.78 17.61
C LEU A 922 -14.58 36.78 17.73
N ILE A 923 -13.49 36.56 16.97
CA ILE A 923 -12.31 37.44 17.00
C ILE A 923 -12.70 38.86 16.55
N LYS A 924 -13.45 38.98 15.45
CA LYS A 924 -13.92 40.30 14.95
C LYS A 924 -14.80 41.00 15.98
N HIS A 925 -15.77 40.29 16.54
CA HIS A 925 -16.69 40.86 17.54
C HIS A 925 -15.96 41.39 18.78
N VAL A 926 -14.95 40.65 19.27
CA VAL A 926 -14.10 41.11 20.37
C VAL A 926 -13.25 42.31 19.95
N ALA A 927 -12.61 42.25 18.78
CA ALA A 927 -11.74 43.30 18.28
C ALA A 927 -12.49 44.62 18.00
N ASP A 928 -13.76 44.57 17.61
CA ASP A 928 -14.63 45.75 17.47
C ASP A 928 -14.83 46.51 18.81
N ARG A 929 -14.63 45.85 19.95
CA ARG A 929 -14.91 46.38 21.29
C ARG A 929 -13.68 46.44 22.21
N CYS A 930 -12.59 45.79 21.84
CA CYS A 930 -11.35 45.76 22.60
C CYS A 930 -10.18 46.21 21.74
N SER A 931 -9.59 47.36 22.09
CA SER A 931 -8.55 47.99 21.25
C SER A 931 -7.22 47.22 21.22
N ASN A 932 -7.02 46.27 22.13
CA ASN A 932 -5.84 45.42 22.24
C ASN A 932 -6.27 43.94 22.32
N THR A 933 -6.57 43.36 21.16
CA THR A 933 -7.00 41.95 21.03
C THR A 933 -5.81 41.08 20.62
N VAL A 934 -5.44 40.15 21.49
CA VAL A 934 -4.39 39.15 21.25
C VAL A 934 -5.06 37.81 20.96
N VAL A 935 -4.70 37.20 19.84
CA VAL A 935 -5.30 35.95 19.37
C VAL A 935 -4.30 34.80 19.53
N VAL A 936 -4.76 33.67 20.03
CA VAL A 936 -4.00 32.42 20.09
C VAL A 936 -4.82 31.31 19.44
N ILE A 937 -4.24 30.57 18.49
CA ILE A 937 -4.93 29.49 17.78
C ILE A 937 -4.17 28.18 17.97
N HIS A 938 -4.79 27.19 18.61
CA HIS A 938 -4.28 25.81 18.64
C HIS A 938 -4.67 25.08 17.34
N ASN A 939 -3.75 24.95 16.39
CA ASN A 939 -4.07 24.47 15.05
C ASN A 939 -3.36 23.15 14.70
N ALA A 940 -4.13 22.10 14.43
CA ALA A 940 -3.69 20.81 13.95
C ALA A 940 -3.42 20.81 12.42
N GLY A 941 -2.83 21.89 11.91
CA GLY A 941 -2.56 22.11 10.49
C GLY A 941 -2.71 23.58 10.09
N ILE A 942 -2.63 23.86 8.80
CA ILE A 942 -2.67 25.22 8.25
C ILE A 942 -4.02 25.90 8.56
N ARG A 943 -4.00 27.11 9.13
CA ARG A 943 -5.19 27.94 9.40
C ARG A 943 -4.99 29.33 8.79
N LEU A 944 -5.84 29.70 7.83
CA LEU A 944 -5.81 31.04 7.24
C LEU A 944 -6.27 32.08 8.26
N VAL A 945 -5.87 33.35 8.11
CA VAL A 945 -6.23 34.39 9.10
C VAL A 945 -6.65 35.72 8.48
N ASP A 946 -6.68 35.81 7.14
CA ASP A 946 -6.99 37.02 6.38
C ASP A 946 -8.37 37.63 6.67
N GLN A 947 -9.28 36.86 7.26
CA GLN A 947 -10.62 37.34 7.65
C GLN A 947 -10.65 38.30 8.84
N PHE A 948 -9.58 38.37 9.64
CA PHE A 948 -9.51 39.22 10.83
C PHE A 948 -8.13 39.84 11.08
N ILE A 949 -7.06 39.30 10.52
CA ILE A 949 -5.68 39.69 10.89
C ILE A 949 -5.35 41.15 10.60
N ASP A 950 -5.98 41.79 9.60
CA ASP A 950 -5.78 43.21 9.29
C ASP A 950 -6.67 44.15 10.11
N HIS A 951 -7.55 43.60 10.96
CA HIS A 951 -8.32 44.42 11.89
C HIS A 951 -7.37 45.21 12.81
N PRO A 952 -7.52 46.55 12.94
CA PRO A 952 -6.53 47.40 13.62
C PRO A 952 -6.37 47.05 15.10
N ASN A 953 -7.43 46.52 15.71
CA ASN A 953 -7.44 46.12 17.11
C ASN A 953 -6.96 44.69 17.37
N VAL A 954 -6.74 43.88 16.33
CA VAL A 954 -6.01 42.61 16.48
C VAL A 954 -4.52 42.94 16.52
N THR A 955 -3.95 43.01 17.72
CA THR A 955 -2.61 43.53 17.97
C THR A 955 -1.54 42.45 17.96
N ALA A 956 -1.90 41.21 18.30
CA ALA A 956 -1.00 40.08 18.19
C ALA A 956 -1.71 38.78 17.80
N LEU A 957 -0.98 37.87 17.16
CA LEU A 957 -1.44 36.53 16.79
C LEU A 957 -0.32 35.51 17.01
N ILE A 958 -0.65 34.43 17.74
CA ILE A 958 0.22 33.28 17.95
C ILE A 958 -0.46 32.02 17.36
N PHE A 959 0.24 31.32 16.48
CA PHE A 959 -0.07 29.93 16.16
C PHE A 959 0.53 29.03 17.22
N ALA A 960 -0.32 28.38 18.01
CA ALA A 960 0.08 27.51 19.12
C ALA A 960 0.27 26.06 18.71
N HIS A 961 -0.18 25.67 17.50
CA HIS A 961 -0.15 24.29 17.03
C HIS A 961 -0.70 23.31 18.08
N LEU A 962 0.01 22.21 18.36
CA LEU A 962 -0.35 21.17 19.33
C LEU A 962 0.79 20.92 20.33
N PRO A 963 0.83 21.67 21.45
CA PRO A 963 1.98 21.73 22.36
C PRO A 963 2.04 20.61 23.42
N GLY A 964 1.07 19.68 23.45
CA GLY A 964 1.02 18.65 24.50
C GLY A 964 0.66 19.21 25.88
N GLU A 965 1.12 18.54 26.95
CA GLU A 965 0.64 18.80 28.32
C GLU A 965 0.96 20.19 28.88
N ALA A 966 2.02 20.82 28.41
CA ALA A 966 2.49 22.11 28.90
C ALA A 966 1.85 23.34 28.20
N SER A 967 0.83 23.12 27.35
CA SER A 967 0.15 24.14 26.53
C SER A 967 -0.05 25.49 27.22
N GLY A 968 -0.81 25.51 28.32
CA GLY A 968 -1.15 26.76 29.01
C GLY A 968 0.04 27.46 29.62
N ARG A 969 0.99 26.71 30.19
CA ARG A 969 2.22 27.28 30.78
C ARG A 969 3.09 27.92 29.71
N ALA A 970 3.26 27.25 28.57
CA ALA A 970 4.02 27.77 27.45
C ALA A 970 3.40 29.06 26.89
N VAL A 971 2.09 29.07 26.62
CA VAL A 971 1.40 30.26 26.12
C VAL A 971 1.55 31.43 27.09
N VAL A 972 1.31 31.23 28.39
CA VAL A 972 1.40 32.32 29.38
C VAL A 972 2.83 32.84 29.52
N SER A 973 3.83 31.95 29.51
CA SER A 973 5.25 32.34 29.54
C SER A 973 5.60 33.26 28.36
N LEU A 974 5.11 32.95 27.16
CA LEU A 974 5.30 33.78 25.97
C LEU A 974 4.51 35.08 26.05
N LEU A 975 3.24 35.04 26.46
CA LEU A 975 2.39 36.23 26.59
C LEU A 975 3.02 37.25 27.53
N TYR A 976 3.67 36.82 28.62
CA TYR A 976 4.29 37.72 29.61
C TYR A 976 5.79 37.97 29.39
N GLY A 977 6.39 37.43 28.32
CA GLY A 977 7.79 37.67 28.00
C GLY A 977 8.80 37.01 28.95
N GLU A 978 8.37 36.01 29.71
CA GLU A 978 9.29 35.13 30.44
C GLU A 978 10.10 34.25 29.48
N SER A 979 9.45 33.85 28.39
CA SER A 979 10.08 33.22 27.23
C SER A 979 9.98 34.15 26.02
N ASN A 980 11.02 34.15 25.20
CA ASN A 980 11.02 34.85 23.92
C ASN A 980 10.47 33.92 22.82
N PRO A 981 9.45 34.34 22.04
CA PRO A 981 9.01 33.60 20.86
C PRO A 981 10.19 33.34 19.91
N SER A 982 10.41 32.07 19.59
CA SER A 982 11.49 31.63 18.69
C SER A 982 11.06 30.60 17.66
N GLY A 983 9.78 30.21 17.66
CA GLY A 983 9.22 29.31 16.66
C GLY A 983 9.07 30.01 15.31
N LYS A 984 9.14 29.22 14.24
CA LYS A 984 8.94 29.65 12.85
C LYS A 984 8.00 28.68 12.14
N LEU A 985 7.17 29.16 11.21
CA LEU A 985 6.19 28.33 10.51
C LEU A 985 6.86 27.19 9.71
N PRO A 986 6.48 25.91 9.92
CA PRO A 986 6.99 24.77 9.15
C PRO A 986 6.18 24.51 7.86
N TYR A 987 5.36 25.48 7.45
CA TYR A 987 4.49 25.49 6.27
C TYR A 987 4.18 26.95 5.88
N THR A 988 3.61 27.17 4.70
CA THR A 988 3.20 28.49 4.24
C THR A 988 1.75 28.80 4.64
N VAL A 989 1.46 30.04 5.06
CA VAL A 989 0.09 30.53 5.30
C VAL A 989 -0.29 31.50 4.18
N ALA A 990 -1.20 31.07 3.32
CA ALA A 990 -1.74 31.86 2.21
C ALA A 990 -2.63 33.03 2.65
N LYS A 991 -2.94 33.93 1.71
CA LYS A 991 -4.00 34.92 1.90
C LYS A 991 -5.36 34.35 1.55
N ASN A 992 -5.42 33.57 0.47
CA ASN A 992 -6.62 32.89 0.00
C ASN A 992 -6.38 31.40 -0.15
N GLU A 993 -7.44 30.60 0.00
CA GLU A 993 -7.40 29.15 -0.21
C GLU A 993 -6.98 28.78 -1.65
N THR A 994 -7.30 29.65 -2.63
CA THR A 994 -6.96 29.47 -4.04
C THR A 994 -5.47 29.63 -4.36
N ASP A 995 -4.66 30.14 -3.42
CA ASP A 995 -3.23 30.35 -3.63
C ASP A 995 -2.42 29.05 -3.47
N TYR A 996 -3.02 28.01 -2.87
CA TYR A 996 -2.38 26.70 -2.71
C TYR A 996 -2.46 25.85 -3.98
N ALA A 997 -1.45 25.01 -4.18
CA ALA A 997 -1.44 24.01 -5.26
C ALA A 997 -2.61 23.03 -5.15
N VAL A 998 -2.80 22.50 -3.95
CA VAL A 998 -3.76 21.45 -3.63
C VAL A 998 -4.38 21.77 -2.27
N LEU A 999 -5.58 22.33 -2.28
CA LEU A 999 -6.29 22.70 -1.06
C LEU A 999 -6.89 21.46 -0.37
N GLY A 1000 -7.81 20.79 -1.07
CA GLY A 1000 -8.58 19.65 -0.56
C GLY A 1000 -8.19 18.32 -1.20
N PRO A 1001 -8.75 17.20 -0.70
CA PRO A 1001 -8.48 15.86 -1.23
C PRO A 1001 -9.02 15.69 -2.64
N ASP A 1002 -8.36 14.86 -3.43
CA ASP A 1002 -8.85 14.44 -4.74
C ASP A 1002 -9.95 13.39 -4.56
N VAL A 1003 -11.11 13.62 -5.17
CA VAL A 1003 -12.27 12.72 -5.13
C VAL A 1003 -12.69 12.34 -6.54
N ALA A 1004 -13.14 11.10 -6.73
CA ALA A 1004 -13.64 10.67 -8.03
C ALA A 1004 -14.96 11.39 -8.35
N GLU A 1005 -15.06 11.98 -9.54
CA GLU A 1005 -16.32 12.56 -10.01
C GLU A 1005 -17.38 11.46 -10.15
N ARG A 1006 -18.60 11.75 -9.70
CA ARG A 1006 -19.73 10.82 -9.78
C ARG A 1006 -20.02 10.48 -11.25
N GLY A 1007 -20.02 9.18 -11.57
CA GLY A 1007 -20.25 8.70 -12.94
C GLY A 1007 -19.02 8.76 -13.85
N SER A 1008 -17.86 9.19 -13.35
CA SER A 1008 -16.60 9.10 -14.10
C SER A 1008 -16.16 7.64 -14.28
N MET A 1009 -15.31 7.39 -15.29
CA MET A 1009 -14.70 6.07 -15.49
C MET A 1009 -13.93 5.57 -14.24
N PHE A 1010 -13.46 6.48 -13.40
CA PHE A 1010 -12.70 6.19 -12.17
C PHE A 1010 -13.56 6.14 -10.90
N ALA A 1011 -14.90 6.14 -11.02
CA ALA A 1011 -15.79 6.18 -9.85
C ALA A 1011 -15.53 5.07 -8.82
N ARG A 1012 -15.08 3.89 -9.26
CA ARG A 1012 -14.68 2.77 -8.36
C ARG A 1012 -13.18 2.73 -8.05
N PHE A 1013 -12.36 3.54 -8.71
CA PHE A 1013 -10.91 3.57 -8.55
C PHE A 1013 -10.42 5.02 -8.53
N PRO A 1014 -10.65 5.77 -7.43
CA PRO A 1014 -10.27 7.17 -7.34
C PRO A 1014 -8.77 7.38 -7.62
N GLN A 1015 -8.45 8.46 -8.33
CA GLN A 1015 -7.08 8.82 -8.73
C GLN A 1015 -6.71 10.18 -8.13
N SER A 1016 -5.49 10.30 -7.63
CA SER A 1016 -4.87 11.55 -7.21
C SER A 1016 -3.56 11.72 -7.98
N ASN A 1017 -3.55 12.59 -8.98
CA ASN A 1017 -2.38 12.79 -9.85
C ASN A 1017 -1.54 13.94 -9.31
N PHE A 1018 -0.28 13.66 -8.95
CA PHE A 1018 0.63 14.64 -8.34
C PHE A 1018 1.31 15.48 -9.43
N THR A 1019 0.49 16.16 -10.24
CA THR A 1019 0.95 16.94 -11.40
C THR A 1019 1.74 18.18 -11.04
N GLU A 1020 1.64 18.63 -9.78
CA GLU A 1020 2.42 19.72 -9.22
C GLU A 1020 3.91 19.37 -9.01
N GLY A 1021 4.24 18.08 -9.01
CA GLY A 1021 5.60 17.58 -8.82
C GLY A 1021 6.24 18.07 -7.52
N VAL A 1022 7.48 18.57 -7.60
CA VAL A 1022 8.22 19.11 -6.44
C VAL A 1022 7.77 20.52 -5.99
N PHE A 1023 6.79 21.13 -6.66
CA PHE A 1023 6.34 22.50 -6.42
C PHE A 1023 5.15 22.54 -5.44
N LEU A 1024 5.41 22.09 -4.21
CA LEU A 1024 4.49 22.14 -3.06
C LEU A 1024 4.89 23.24 -2.08
N ASP A 1025 3.94 23.67 -1.24
CA ASP A 1025 4.13 24.70 -0.21
C ASP A 1025 4.92 25.93 -0.73
N TYR A 1026 5.94 26.44 -0.03
CA TYR A 1026 6.68 27.63 -0.45
C TYR A 1026 7.30 27.53 -1.85
N ARG A 1027 7.66 26.31 -2.31
CA ARG A 1027 8.19 26.10 -3.66
C ARG A 1027 7.13 26.44 -4.72
N HIS A 1028 5.86 26.16 -4.42
CA HIS A 1028 4.73 26.58 -5.25
C HIS A 1028 4.59 28.10 -5.31
N PHE A 1029 4.59 28.74 -4.14
CA PHE A 1029 4.42 30.19 -3.99
C PHE A 1029 5.54 30.95 -4.68
N ASP A 1030 6.78 30.47 -4.56
CA ASP A 1030 7.95 31.06 -5.21
C ASP A 1030 7.91 30.86 -6.74
N ALA A 1031 7.57 29.66 -7.22
CA ALA A 1031 7.47 29.39 -8.65
C ALA A 1031 6.40 30.22 -9.37
N ARG A 1032 5.30 30.56 -8.69
CA ARG A 1032 4.23 31.41 -9.21
C ARG A 1032 4.34 32.89 -8.82
N ASN A 1033 5.36 33.24 -8.04
CA ASN A 1033 5.54 34.59 -7.49
C ASN A 1033 4.29 35.11 -6.75
N VAL A 1034 3.63 34.23 -5.98
CA VAL A 1034 2.49 34.58 -5.13
C VAL A 1034 3.02 34.98 -3.75
N THR A 1035 2.52 36.09 -3.21
CA THR A 1035 2.91 36.56 -1.88
C THR A 1035 1.99 35.97 -0.81
N PRO A 1036 2.50 35.06 0.05
CA PRO A 1036 1.70 34.50 1.14
C PRO A 1036 1.37 35.58 2.19
N ARG A 1037 0.47 35.26 3.13
CA ARG A 1037 0.26 36.09 4.33
C ARG A 1037 1.47 36.00 5.25
N PHE A 1038 1.92 34.77 5.50
CA PHE A 1038 3.16 34.46 6.21
C PHE A 1038 3.86 33.32 5.46
N GLU A 1039 5.10 33.54 5.07
CA GLU A 1039 5.90 32.57 4.33
C GLU A 1039 6.42 31.42 5.20
N PHE A 1040 6.82 30.32 4.57
CA PHE A 1040 7.55 29.25 5.22
C PHE A 1040 8.80 29.78 5.95
N GLY A 1041 9.02 29.31 7.17
CA GLY A 1041 10.11 29.75 8.03
C GLY A 1041 9.90 31.13 8.66
N PHE A 1042 8.72 31.75 8.55
CA PHE A 1042 8.44 33.04 9.20
C PHE A 1042 8.05 32.89 10.67
N GLY A 1043 8.49 33.84 11.50
CA GLY A 1043 8.08 33.98 12.90
C GLY A 1043 8.84 35.13 13.57
N LEU A 1044 8.11 35.94 14.32
CA LEU A 1044 8.63 37.09 15.05
C LEU A 1044 9.25 36.67 16.39
N SER A 1045 10.15 37.51 16.88
CA SER A 1045 10.74 37.46 18.22
C SER A 1045 10.44 38.78 18.96
N TYR A 1046 10.62 38.81 20.28
CA TYR A 1046 10.68 40.08 21.02
C TYR A 1046 11.98 40.85 20.81
N THR A 1047 12.97 40.24 20.13
CA THR A 1047 14.19 40.90 19.68
C THR A 1047 14.29 40.88 18.14
N SER A 1048 15.36 41.47 17.61
CA SER A 1048 15.68 41.45 16.18
C SER A 1048 17.07 40.84 15.95
N PHE A 1049 17.29 40.29 14.76
CA PHE A 1049 18.55 39.66 14.40
C PHE A 1049 19.10 40.23 13.10
N GLY A 1050 20.41 40.50 13.09
CA GLY A 1050 21.18 40.89 11.92
C GLY A 1050 22.01 39.74 11.39
N TYR A 1051 22.12 39.63 10.07
CA TYR A 1051 22.89 38.60 9.38
C TYR A 1051 24.08 39.23 8.66
N GLY A 1052 25.26 38.61 8.75
CA GLY A 1052 26.49 39.11 8.15
C GLY A 1052 27.50 38.02 7.78
N ASN A 1053 28.61 38.43 7.18
CA ASN A 1053 29.82 37.59 7.00
C ASN A 1053 29.55 36.22 6.34
N LEU A 1054 28.82 36.21 5.23
CA LEU A 1054 28.58 34.97 4.47
C LEU A 1054 29.89 34.43 3.89
N VAL A 1055 30.24 33.21 4.25
CA VAL A 1055 31.37 32.45 3.69
C VAL A 1055 30.85 31.19 3.05
N VAL A 1056 31.12 31.00 1.76
CA VAL A 1056 30.77 29.79 1.01
C VAL A 1056 32.06 29.19 0.45
N ARG A 1057 32.38 27.94 0.81
CA ARG A 1057 33.60 27.27 0.36
C ARG A 1057 33.35 25.82 -0.02
N LYS A 1058 34.01 25.37 -1.09
CA LYS A 1058 34.13 23.93 -1.37
C LYS A 1058 35.02 23.28 -0.30
N VAL A 1059 34.68 22.07 0.10
CA VAL A 1059 35.53 21.24 0.95
C VAL A 1059 36.67 20.70 0.10
N ALA A 1060 37.90 20.80 0.61
CA ALA A 1060 39.09 20.30 -0.09
C ALA A 1060 39.07 18.76 -0.18
N ASP A 1061 39.71 18.22 -1.22
CA ASP A 1061 39.88 16.78 -1.44
C ASP A 1061 38.58 15.97 -1.62
N GLN A 1062 37.43 16.63 -1.78
CA GLN A 1062 36.15 16.00 -2.09
C GLN A 1062 35.95 15.76 -3.59
N LYS A 1063 35.20 14.70 -3.93
CA LYS A 1063 34.89 14.34 -5.31
C LYS A 1063 33.64 15.07 -5.78
N PHE A 1064 33.72 15.75 -6.93
CA PHE A 1064 32.57 16.42 -7.57
C PHE A 1064 32.13 15.71 -8.85
N ASP A 1065 32.32 14.38 -8.90
CA ASP A 1065 31.81 13.56 -9.99
C ASP A 1065 30.29 13.69 -10.10
N GLU A 1066 29.78 13.59 -11.33
CA GLU A 1066 28.38 13.86 -11.65
C GLU A 1066 27.42 12.88 -10.98
N TYR A 1067 27.82 11.62 -10.80
CA TYR A 1067 27.00 10.58 -10.17
C TYR A 1067 27.73 9.93 -8.99
N PRO A 1068 27.00 9.58 -7.91
CA PRO A 1068 27.54 8.78 -6.82
C PRO A 1068 27.98 7.39 -7.27
N THR A 1069 29.04 6.90 -6.65
CA THR A 1069 29.72 5.62 -6.93
C THR A 1069 29.86 4.72 -5.71
N GLY A 1070 29.55 5.23 -4.52
CA GLY A 1070 29.60 4.47 -3.28
C GLY A 1070 28.61 3.30 -3.28
N PRO A 1071 28.89 2.22 -2.53
CA PRO A 1071 27.92 1.17 -2.25
C PRO A 1071 26.65 1.74 -1.62
N VAL A 1072 25.53 1.04 -1.83
CA VAL A 1072 24.29 1.33 -1.13
C VAL A 1072 24.41 0.86 0.32
N VAL A 1073 24.18 1.78 1.25
CA VAL A 1073 24.05 1.55 2.69
C VAL A 1073 22.65 2.01 3.14
N GLU A 1074 22.37 1.94 4.44
CA GLU A 1074 21.13 2.48 4.98
C GLU A 1074 21.04 3.99 4.70
N GLY A 1075 20.01 4.37 3.94
CA GLY A 1075 19.82 5.75 3.46
C GLY A 1075 20.36 5.98 2.05
N GLY A 1076 20.74 4.94 1.30
CA GLY A 1076 21.18 5.08 -0.09
C GLY A 1076 22.69 5.01 -0.27
N GLN A 1077 23.21 5.48 -1.41
CA GLN A 1077 24.65 5.43 -1.69
C GLN A 1077 25.44 6.26 -0.67
N GLU A 1078 26.51 5.68 -0.12
CA GLU A 1078 27.27 6.28 1.00
C GLU A 1078 27.80 7.69 0.69
N ASP A 1079 28.21 7.94 -0.55
CA ASP A 1079 28.81 9.21 -0.99
C ASP A 1079 27.76 10.30 -1.30
N LEU A 1080 26.46 10.02 -1.11
CA LEU A 1080 25.40 11.04 -1.06
C LEU A 1080 25.52 11.93 0.18
N TRP A 1081 26.09 11.40 1.26
CA TRP A 1081 26.19 12.05 2.56
C TRP A 1081 27.49 12.84 2.75
N ASP A 1082 28.42 12.76 1.80
CA ASP A 1082 29.65 13.54 1.80
C ASP A 1082 29.34 15.04 1.74
N VAL A 1083 29.89 15.81 2.69
CA VAL A 1083 29.79 17.28 2.68
C VAL A 1083 30.74 17.84 1.63
N LEU A 1084 30.17 18.44 0.57
CA LEU A 1084 30.92 19.00 -0.55
C LEU A 1084 31.16 20.51 -0.42
N VAL A 1085 30.21 21.22 0.19
CA VAL A 1085 30.27 22.67 0.37
C VAL A 1085 29.96 22.99 1.83
N GLU A 1086 30.77 23.87 2.42
CA GLU A 1086 30.48 24.47 3.72
C GLU A 1086 30.05 25.91 3.56
N VAL A 1087 29.00 26.28 4.28
CA VAL A 1087 28.50 27.65 4.38
C VAL A 1087 28.55 28.09 5.83
N ALA A 1088 29.01 29.31 6.08
CA ALA A 1088 28.98 29.93 7.40
C ALA A 1088 28.41 31.35 7.29
N ALA A 1089 27.69 31.78 8.32
CA ALA A 1089 27.15 33.13 8.41
C ALA A 1089 27.11 33.57 9.88
N ASP A 1090 27.28 34.86 10.13
CA ASP A 1090 27.17 35.44 11.47
C ASP A 1090 25.72 35.89 11.72
N VAL A 1091 25.18 35.50 12.87
CA VAL A 1091 23.87 35.93 13.38
C VAL A 1091 24.11 36.77 14.62
N THR A 1092 23.60 37.99 14.63
CA THR A 1092 23.78 38.94 15.74
C THR A 1092 22.43 39.33 16.31
N ASN A 1093 22.26 39.27 17.63
CA ASN A 1093 21.09 39.84 18.28
C ASN A 1093 21.23 41.37 18.31
N THR A 1094 20.42 42.06 17.50
CA THR A 1094 20.44 43.53 17.33
C THR A 1094 19.38 44.24 18.16
N GLY A 1095 18.51 43.52 18.88
CA GLY A 1095 17.48 44.12 19.71
C GLY A 1095 17.87 44.25 21.18
N GLY A 1096 16.85 44.46 22.04
CA GLY A 1096 17.03 44.85 23.44
C GLY A 1096 16.80 43.72 24.47
N VAL A 1097 16.48 42.51 24.02
CA VAL A 1097 16.27 41.34 24.90
C VAL A 1097 16.94 40.11 24.31
N ASP A 1098 17.26 39.13 25.17
CA ASP A 1098 17.83 37.85 24.75
C ASP A 1098 16.81 37.05 23.95
N GLY A 1099 17.26 36.22 23.01
CA GLY A 1099 16.38 35.40 22.19
C GLY A 1099 17.12 34.37 21.34
N ALA A 1100 16.38 33.36 20.90
CA ALA A 1100 16.85 32.39 19.93
C ALA A 1100 16.34 32.75 18.52
N GLU A 1101 17.20 32.57 17.52
CA GLU A 1101 16.87 32.81 16.11
C GLU A 1101 17.08 31.54 15.29
N VAL A 1102 16.17 31.27 14.36
CA VAL A 1102 16.33 30.17 13.41
C VAL A 1102 16.96 30.72 12.12
N ALA A 1103 18.28 30.56 12.00
CA ALA A 1103 18.99 30.90 10.77
C ALA A 1103 18.77 29.79 9.73
N GLN A 1104 18.25 30.17 8.56
CA GLN A 1104 17.86 29.24 7.50
C GLN A 1104 18.75 29.42 6.27
N LEU A 1105 19.14 28.31 5.66
CA LEU A 1105 19.93 28.28 4.43
C LEU A 1105 19.13 27.64 3.30
N TYR A 1106 19.07 28.35 2.17
CA TYR A 1106 18.39 27.92 0.96
C TYR A 1106 19.37 27.83 -0.23
N VAL A 1107 19.13 26.84 -1.09
CA VAL A 1107 19.95 26.56 -2.28
C VAL A 1107 19.08 26.64 -3.54
N GLY A 1108 19.50 27.46 -4.50
CA GLY A 1108 19.00 27.45 -5.88
C GLY A 1108 19.90 26.58 -6.75
N ILE A 1109 19.40 25.40 -7.15
CA ILE A 1109 20.15 24.43 -7.96
C ILE A 1109 20.01 24.80 -9.45
N PRO A 1110 21.10 24.88 -10.24
CA PRO A 1110 21.06 25.30 -11.64
C PRO A 1110 20.57 24.19 -12.58
N ALA A 1111 19.42 23.58 -12.28
CA ALA A 1111 18.81 22.51 -13.06
C ALA A 1111 17.45 22.95 -13.61
N GLU A 1112 17.14 22.49 -14.84
CA GLU A 1112 15.84 22.76 -15.44
C GLU A 1112 14.69 22.17 -14.59
N GLY A 1113 13.66 22.98 -14.36
CA GLY A 1113 12.50 22.60 -13.55
C GLY A 1113 12.80 22.40 -12.06
N ALA A 1114 13.96 22.83 -11.55
CA ALA A 1114 14.20 22.88 -10.11
C ALA A 1114 13.45 24.05 -9.44
N PRO A 1115 13.06 23.93 -8.16
CA PRO A 1115 12.52 25.06 -7.40
C PRO A 1115 13.48 26.25 -7.35
N VAL A 1116 12.92 27.46 -7.26
CA VAL A 1116 13.68 28.72 -7.17
C VAL A 1116 14.73 28.66 -6.05
N ARG A 1117 14.32 28.09 -4.92
CA ARG A 1117 15.15 27.84 -3.74
C ARG A 1117 14.60 26.64 -2.97
N GLN A 1118 15.47 25.95 -2.26
CA GLN A 1118 15.12 24.80 -1.43
C GLN A 1118 15.88 24.88 -0.11
N LEU A 1119 15.19 24.64 1.01
CA LEU A 1119 15.84 24.58 2.32
C LEU A 1119 16.88 23.45 2.34
N ARG A 1120 18.10 23.76 2.78
CA ARG A 1120 19.23 22.80 2.91
C ARG A 1120 20.07 23.03 4.17
N GLY A 1121 19.59 23.82 5.12
CA GLY A 1121 20.24 23.99 6.41
C GLY A 1121 19.41 24.86 7.34
N PHE A 1122 19.47 24.57 8.64
CA PHE A 1122 19.00 25.47 9.68
C PHE A 1122 19.79 25.26 10.97
N GLU A 1123 20.02 26.35 11.70
CA GLU A 1123 20.63 26.34 13.03
C GLU A 1123 19.88 27.33 13.93
N LYS A 1124 19.83 27.02 15.24
CA LYS A 1124 19.05 27.81 16.21
C LYS A 1124 19.90 28.29 17.40
N PRO A 1125 20.81 29.25 17.20
CA PRO A 1125 21.59 29.82 18.30
C PRO A 1125 20.71 30.61 19.28
N PHE A 1126 21.03 30.51 20.58
CA PHE A 1126 20.50 31.40 21.60
C PHE A 1126 21.48 32.55 21.81
N LEU A 1127 21.03 33.79 21.60
CA LEU A 1127 21.88 34.96 21.60
C LEU A 1127 21.46 35.97 22.67
N ASN A 1128 22.39 36.27 23.56
CA ASN A 1128 22.26 37.40 24.47
C ASN A 1128 22.26 38.72 23.68
N VAL A 1129 21.73 39.79 24.28
CA VAL A 1129 21.75 41.14 23.67
C VAL A 1129 23.13 41.49 23.12
N SER A 1130 23.19 41.96 21.87
CA SER A 1130 24.42 42.33 21.14
C SER A 1130 25.43 41.21 20.90
N ALA A 1131 25.12 39.95 21.26
CA ALA A 1131 25.99 38.82 20.97
C ALA A 1131 25.89 38.40 19.49
N THR A 1132 27.01 37.91 18.96
CA THR A 1132 27.12 37.35 17.60
C THR A 1132 27.59 35.90 17.69
N GLU A 1133 26.98 35.01 16.92
CA GLU A 1133 27.42 33.63 16.74
C GLU A 1133 27.53 33.28 15.25
N THR A 1134 28.56 32.54 14.88
CA THR A 1134 28.74 32.01 13.52
C THR A 1134 28.06 30.66 13.40
N VAL A 1135 26.94 30.60 12.68
CA VAL A 1135 26.27 29.34 12.31
C VAL A 1135 26.95 28.69 11.11
N ARG A 1136 26.90 27.37 11.02
CA ARG A 1136 27.58 26.58 9.97
C ARG A 1136 26.64 25.55 9.38
N PHE A 1137 26.67 25.41 8.07
CA PHE A 1137 25.86 24.47 7.30
C PHE A 1137 26.76 23.65 6.38
N GLY A 1138 26.75 22.32 6.55
CA GLY A 1138 27.39 21.40 5.63
C GLY A 1138 26.40 20.95 4.57
N LEU A 1139 26.64 21.29 3.30
CA LEU A 1139 25.84 20.84 2.17
C LEU A 1139 26.42 19.53 1.63
N THR A 1140 25.62 18.47 1.75
CA THR A 1140 25.96 17.15 1.24
C THR A 1140 25.89 17.08 -0.29
N ARG A 1141 26.45 16.03 -0.89
CA ARG A 1141 26.23 15.73 -2.31
C ARG A 1141 24.73 15.70 -2.64
N ARG A 1142 23.92 15.04 -1.81
CA ARG A 1142 22.46 14.93 -2.01
C ARG A 1142 21.80 16.31 -1.99
N ASP A 1143 22.19 17.18 -1.06
CA ASP A 1143 21.64 18.53 -0.93
C ASP A 1143 21.81 19.38 -2.20
N LEU A 1144 22.87 19.11 -2.95
CA LEU A 1144 23.28 19.80 -4.17
C LEU A 1144 22.83 19.08 -5.46
N SER A 1145 22.17 17.93 -5.35
CA SER A 1145 21.82 17.08 -6.50
C SER A 1145 20.33 17.17 -6.87
N VAL A 1146 20.01 16.74 -8.09
CA VAL A 1146 18.65 16.46 -8.57
C VAL A 1146 18.54 15.00 -8.98
N TRP A 1147 17.34 14.44 -9.02
CA TRP A 1147 17.13 13.08 -9.50
C TRP A 1147 17.11 13.03 -11.03
N ASP A 1148 18.02 12.25 -11.62
CA ASP A 1148 18.05 11.96 -13.06
C ASP A 1148 17.25 10.69 -13.34
N VAL A 1149 16.02 10.87 -13.84
CA VAL A 1149 15.08 9.78 -14.15
C VAL A 1149 15.64 8.81 -15.20
N VAL A 1150 16.47 9.27 -16.15
CA VAL A 1150 17.02 8.39 -17.20
C VAL A 1150 18.17 7.56 -16.64
N ALA A 1151 19.06 8.18 -15.88
CA ALA A 1151 20.18 7.48 -15.24
C ALA A 1151 19.75 6.63 -14.02
N GLN A 1152 18.56 6.90 -13.45
CA GLN A 1152 18.09 6.36 -12.18
C GLN A 1152 19.12 6.61 -11.06
N LYS A 1153 19.63 7.85 -10.97
CA LYS A 1153 20.65 8.27 -10.00
C LYS A 1153 20.47 9.74 -9.61
N TRP A 1154 20.93 10.07 -8.40
CA TRP A 1154 21.17 11.45 -8.01
C TRP A 1154 22.31 12.05 -8.84
N ARG A 1155 22.04 13.18 -9.49
CA ARG A 1155 22.98 13.88 -10.36
C ARG A 1155 23.40 15.20 -9.73
N LEU A 1156 24.69 15.33 -9.49
CA LEU A 1156 25.33 16.59 -9.10
C LEU A 1156 25.47 17.46 -10.35
N VAL A 1157 24.74 18.57 -10.39
CA VAL A 1157 24.64 19.42 -11.59
C VAL A 1157 25.82 20.36 -11.67
N LYS A 1158 26.53 20.39 -12.81
CA LYS A 1158 27.58 21.39 -13.03
C LYS A 1158 26.95 22.75 -13.30
N GLY A 1159 27.45 23.79 -12.63
CA GLY A 1159 26.91 25.15 -12.78
C GLY A 1159 27.09 26.00 -11.54
N GLU A 1160 26.53 27.21 -11.59
CA GLU A 1160 26.53 28.15 -10.47
C GLU A 1160 25.29 27.94 -9.60
N TYR A 1161 25.52 27.58 -8.34
CA TYR A 1161 24.48 27.42 -7.32
C TYR A 1161 24.30 28.74 -6.58
N LYS A 1162 23.04 29.14 -6.37
CA LYS A 1162 22.70 30.28 -5.53
C LYS A 1162 22.59 29.83 -4.07
N ILE A 1163 23.28 30.51 -3.16
CA ILE A 1163 23.25 30.25 -1.72
C ILE A 1163 22.65 31.47 -1.03
N GLU A 1164 21.57 31.27 -0.29
CA GLU A 1164 20.84 32.34 0.39
C GLU A 1164 20.70 32.00 1.89
N VAL A 1165 20.98 32.96 2.78
CA VAL A 1165 20.88 32.77 4.24
C VAL A 1165 20.09 33.94 4.87
N GLY A 1166 19.21 33.61 5.81
CA GLY A 1166 18.40 34.59 6.53
C GLY A 1166 17.40 34.00 7.53
N GLY A 1167 16.39 34.78 7.90
CA GLY A 1167 15.44 34.46 8.97
C GLY A 1167 14.12 33.82 8.52
N SER A 1168 13.85 33.78 7.20
CA SER A 1168 12.71 33.06 6.59
C SER A 1168 12.98 32.73 5.12
N SER A 1169 12.08 32.00 4.46
CA SER A 1169 12.17 31.74 3.00
C SER A 1169 12.12 32.99 2.11
N ARG A 1170 11.75 34.16 2.66
CA ARG A 1170 11.66 35.43 1.92
C ARG A 1170 12.40 36.60 2.56
N ASP A 1171 12.96 36.44 3.76
CA ASP A 1171 13.91 37.36 4.37
C ASP A 1171 15.32 36.74 4.35
N LEU A 1172 16.01 36.94 3.22
CA LEU A 1172 17.30 36.31 2.90
C LEU A 1172 18.34 37.39 2.55
N PRO A 1173 18.81 38.18 3.54
CA PRO A 1173 19.72 39.31 3.30
C PRO A 1173 21.10 38.90 2.80
N LEU A 1174 21.54 37.67 3.06
CA LEU A 1174 22.83 37.17 2.60
C LEU A 1174 22.66 36.31 1.34
N VAL A 1175 23.33 36.71 0.27
CA VAL A 1175 23.32 35.98 -1.00
C VAL A 1175 24.75 35.79 -1.47
N GLY A 1176 25.10 34.55 -1.82
CA GLY A 1176 26.38 34.16 -2.40
C GLY A 1176 26.19 33.10 -3.49
N THR A 1177 27.29 32.69 -4.10
CA THR A 1177 27.27 31.61 -5.10
C THR A 1177 28.42 30.63 -4.89
N VAL A 1178 28.26 29.43 -5.40
CA VAL A 1178 29.33 28.44 -5.55
C VAL A 1178 29.19 27.73 -6.89
N THR A 1179 30.28 27.66 -7.66
CA THR A 1179 30.29 26.96 -8.94
C THR A 1179 30.77 25.53 -8.76
N ILE A 1180 29.99 24.52 -9.11
CA ILE A 1180 30.40 23.10 -9.10
C ILE A 1180 30.89 22.68 -10.48
#